data_AF-A0A1F3LTG8-F1
#
_entry.id   AF-A0A1F3LTG8-F1
#
_cell.length_a   1.000
_cell.length_b   1.000
_cell.length_c   1.000
_cell.angle_alpha   90.00
_cell.angle_beta   90.00
_cell.angle_gamma   90.00
#
_symmetry.space_group_name_H-M   'P 1'
#
loop_
_entity.id
_entity.type
_entity.pdbx_description
1 polymer ?
#
loop_
_entity_poly.entity_id
_entity_poly.type
_entity_poly.pdbx_seq_one_letter_code
_entity_poly.pdbx_strand_id
1 'polypeptide(L)'
;MWNENISKRTFGFELEFADSDKTKIVLPEGYKWTDNNLTLMNNSDGSAVTHNGQFGGEINTRPYLYNKEDLKELKNFINLLKETGGYLMWNEGFDAHFYVRDLGLDVIKRIFALSYYVAKPIKEIFDFPEWWDTKYLAPTPTYDVVKKALATDSEENFIKIFCNGSDRGHIRYWLNCVPIEKIGTIEFRIFNSSWDFEKTLETIKFMYSFVDYAYMNEDIEKYIELNSIEKCLQAFNIDRDKVPGRHKPLLWAAEMSDNTTVVGEMFKKSQRMLSYISKSVKQFDTVRVVNSFYMDIEQVVFNKMVVYTKEYFIYVLYKAIRGEIKELSFNDEYRFLDISTDKESEIIATLFLFNSIKKHKNSADIYHKSLYDDYLNKLEHYRSKYAEKYQKLVDNLSKKDIEIVYCGDLADAIADSTEKDVIVYQNEFNSGLRAASNALMRVLEEDFGFQERNRTKYADIDEDQINYIAISQHQFMGRKKVFKDNRTCLYSNISESGDNVFTKRFLTQLKYKRLPDGYELTENSRLMFIRASMSEIDYLRMFYLKKDIILGSAPFCYLWFLDKYVIGACMVDFFKMSSFGVDNASLKSDFVIDSDFPKLSKLLLMGILSTEFKEEIDIRFKREINSFYTSVFTDKPVSMKYRGVFELYDRQIGKLHYRQESGKLGSLEEIIKDFLKRNYKK
;
A
#
# COMPACT_ATOMS: atom_id res chain seq x y z
N MET A 1 -24.35 8.85 31.99
CA MET A 1 -25.54 9.48 31.38
C MET A 1 -25.03 10.73 30.69
N TRP A 2 -25.24 10.88 29.38
CA TRP A 2 -24.70 12.00 28.60
C TRP A 2 -25.46 13.30 28.88
N ASN A 3 -24.86 14.45 28.58
CA ASN A 3 -25.53 15.76 28.66
C ASN A 3 -26.80 15.76 27.80
N GLU A 4 -27.86 16.45 28.25
CA GLU A 4 -29.14 16.51 27.55
C GLU A 4 -29.02 17.05 26.11
N ASN A 5 -28.09 17.99 25.88
CA ASN A 5 -27.79 18.56 24.57
C ASN A 5 -27.10 17.56 23.63
N ILE A 6 -26.57 16.46 24.16
CA ILE A 6 -25.91 15.40 23.40
C ILE A 6 -26.81 14.17 23.30
N SER A 7 -27.51 13.79 24.37
CA SER A 7 -28.32 12.57 24.44
C SER A 7 -29.51 12.55 23.46
N LYS A 8 -29.99 13.72 23.04
CA LYS A 8 -31.13 13.85 22.09
C LYS A 8 -30.69 13.91 20.62
N ARG A 9 -29.38 13.87 20.34
CA ARG A 9 -28.84 13.96 18.98
C ARG A 9 -29.04 12.66 18.22
N THR A 10 -29.01 12.77 16.91
CA THR A 10 -29.14 11.64 16.01
C THR A 10 -27.80 11.10 15.53
N PHE A 11 -27.79 9.82 15.22
CA PHE A 11 -26.69 9.13 14.54
C PHE A 11 -27.19 8.35 13.32
N GLY A 12 -26.30 7.97 12.42
CA GLY A 12 -26.60 7.13 11.25
C GLY A 12 -25.36 6.37 10.80
N PHE A 13 -25.53 5.46 9.84
CA PHE A 13 -24.45 4.62 9.33
C PHE A 13 -24.45 4.57 7.80
N GLU A 14 -23.25 4.53 7.22
CA GLU A 14 -22.97 3.96 5.92
C GLU A 14 -22.56 2.48 6.16
N LEU A 15 -23.42 1.55 5.74
CA LEU A 15 -23.24 0.11 5.93
C LEU A 15 -22.71 -0.51 4.65
N GLU A 16 -21.42 -0.84 4.65
CA GLU A 16 -20.72 -1.51 3.54
C GLU A 16 -20.63 -3.02 3.79
N PHE A 17 -20.99 -3.83 2.78
CA PHE A 17 -20.95 -5.29 2.86
C PHE A 17 -20.73 -5.95 1.49
N ALA A 18 -20.17 -7.16 1.53
CA ALA A 18 -20.02 -8.06 0.39
C ALA A 18 -21.12 -9.13 0.38
N ASP A 19 -21.32 -9.80 -0.76
CA ASP A 19 -22.08 -11.04 -0.96
C ASP A 19 -23.60 -11.02 -0.70
N SER A 20 -24.14 -10.05 0.05
CA SER A 20 -25.58 -9.99 0.31
C SER A 20 -26.39 -9.86 -0.99
N ASP A 21 -27.42 -10.68 -1.16
CA ASP A 21 -28.31 -10.66 -2.32
C ASP A 21 -29.28 -9.49 -2.26
N LYS A 22 -29.02 -8.43 -3.04
CA LYS A 22 -29.83 -7.20 -3.08
C LYS A 22 -31.31 -7.46 -3.38
N THR A 23 -31.62 -8.53 -4.12
CA THR A 23 -33.01 -8.86 -4.48
C THR A 23 -33.84 -9.32 -3.28
N LYS A 24 -33.19 -9.68 -2.18
CA LYS A 24 -33.79 -10.13 -0.92
C LYS A 24 -33.81 -9.05 0.17
N ILE A 25 -33.24 -7.87 -0.11
CA ILE A 25 -33.11 -6.78 0.86
C ILE A 25 -34.24 -5.77 0.63
N VAL A 26 -35.17 -5.70 1.59
CA VAL A 26 -36.19 -4.64 1.62
C VAL A 26 -35.67 -3.50 2.49
N LEU A 27 -35.47 -2.32 1.87
CA LEU A 27 -35.01 -1.14 2.59
C LEU A 27 -36.13 -0.57 3.49
N PRO A 28 -35.87 -0.32 4.78
CA PRO A 28 -36.78 0.44 5.62
C PRO A 28 -36.93 1.88 5.13
N GLU A 29 -37.98 2.57 5.60
CA GLU A 29 -38.23 3.96 5.23
C GLU A 29 -37.02 4.85 5.56
N GLY A 30 -36.62 5.70 4.61
CA GLY A 30 -35.50 6.63 4.75
C GLY A 30 -34.11 6.03 4.47
N TYR A 31 -33.98 4.70 4.34
CA TYR A 31 -32.74 4.07 3.88
C TYR A 31 -32.56 4.21 2.38
N LYS A 32 -31.31 4.25 1.92
CA LYS A 32 -30.99 4.38 0.50
C LYS A 32 -29.75 3.56 0.14
N TRP A 33 -29.81 2.90 -1.01
CA TRP A 33 -28.61 2.42 -1.68
C TRP A 33 -27.75 3.61 -2.10
N THR A 34 -26.45 3.52 -1.93
CA THR A 34 -25.52 4.51 -2.47
C THR A 34 -25.36 4.28 -3.97
N ASP A 35 -25.40 5.37 -4.76
CA ASP A 35 -25.07 5.36 -6.19
C ASP A 35 -23.54 5.22 -6.36
N ASN A 36 -23.03 4.01 -6.11
CA ASN A 36 -21.60 3.69 -6.09
C ASN A 36 -20.99 3.57 -7.49
N ASN A 37 -20.96 4.69 -8.22
CA ASN A 37 -20.18 4.79 -9.46
C ASN A 37 -18.65 4.83 -9.19
N LEU A 38 -18.24 5.02 -7.93
CA LEU A 38 -16.84 5.23 -7.53
C LEU A 38 -16.35 4.30 -6.41
N THR A 39 -17.23 3.60 -5.70
CA THR A 39 -16.84 2.73 -4.57
C THR A 39 -16.38 1.39 -5.11
N LEU A 40 -15.07 1.18 -5.08
CA LEU A 40 -14.38 -0.01 -5.61
C LEU A 40 -14.36 -1.11 -4.54
N MET A 41 -15.55 -1.61 -4.20
CA MET A 41 -15.73 -2.74 -3.29
C MET A 41 -15.69 -4.08 -4.05
N ASN A 42 -15.41 -5.16 -3.33
CA ASN A 42 -15.38 -6.51 -3.86
C ASN A 42 -16.18 -7.48 -2.99
N ASN A 43 -16.80 -8.45 -3.65
CA ASN A 43 -17.38 -9.62 -2.99
C ASN A 43 -16.27 -10.54 -2.45
N SER A 44 -16.62 -11.48 -1.57
CA SER A 44 -15.62 -12.38 -1.00
C SER A 44 -14.98 -13.30 -2.05
N ASP A 45 -15.64 -13.49 -3.19
CA ASP A 45 -15.13 -14.18 -4.37
C ASP A 45 -14.26 -13.31 -5.30
N GLY A 46 -13.89 -12.10 -4.87
CA GLY A 46 -13.09 -11.13 -5.62
C GLY A 46 -13.80 -10.45 -6.80
N SER A 47 -15.07 -10.76 -7.06
CA SER A 47 -15.86 -10.03 -8.07
C SER A 47 -16.12 -8.60 -7.62
N ALA A 48 -16.18 -7.65 -8.56
CA ALA A 48 -16.50 -6.27 -8.26
C ALA A 48 -17.96 -6.11 -7.83
N VAL A 49 -18.19 -5.40 -6.73
CA VAL A 49 -19.52 -4.94 -6.35
C VAL A 49 -19.86 -3.75 -7.26
N THR A 50 -21.03 -3.80 -7.90
CA THR A 50 -21.48 -2.72 -8.80
C THR A 50 -22.88 -2.28 -8.40
N HIS A 51 -23.25 -1.05 -8.74
CA HIS A 51 -24.57 -0.51 -8.43
C HIS A 51 -25.71 -1.42 -8.95
N ASN A 52 -25.62 -1.86 -10.21
CA ASN A 52 -26.59 -2.77 -10.84
C ASN A 52 -26.33 -4.26 -10.56
N GLY A 53 -25.24 -4.60 -9.87
CA GLY A 53 -24.90 -5.97 -9.53
C GLY A 53 -25.84 -6.54 -8.47
N GLN A 54 -26.09 -7.85 -8.53
CA GLN A 54 -26.97 -8.55 -7.60
C GLN A 54 -26.43 -8.62 -6.16
N PHE A 55 -25.11 -8.64 -5.98
CA PHE A 55 -24.48 -8.94 -4.69
C PHE A 55 -23.65 -7.78 -4.13
N GLY A 56 -23.66 -7.65 -2.80
CA GLY A 56 -22.91 -6.65 -2.03
C GLY A 56 -23.46 -5.24 -2.18
N GLY A 57 -22.84 -4.25 -1.55
CA GLY A 57 -23.13 -2.83 -1.74
C GLY A 57 -22.99 -2.00 -0.48
N GLU A 58 -23.46 -0.76 -0.60
CA GLU A 58 -23.42 0.22 0.48
C GLU A 58 -24.83 0.80 0.67
N ILE A 59 -25.26 0.87 1.93
CA ILE A 59 -26.56 1.39 2.31
C ILE A 59 -26.38 2.49 3.35
N ASN A 60 -26.91 3.66 3.03
CA ASN A 60 -27.07 4.77 3.96
C ASN A 60 -28.35 4.56 4.79
N THR A 61 -28.23 4.56 6.12
CA THR A 61 -29.38 4.51 7.02
C THR A 61 -30.05 5.89 7.15
N ARG A 62 -31.31 5.90 7.59
CA ARG A 62 -31.90 7.13 8.13
C ARG A 62 -31.19 7.55 9.44
N PRO A 63 -31.36 8.80 9.91
CA PRO A 63 -30.98 9.17 11.26
C PRO A 63 -31.81 8.43 12.33
N TYR A 64 -31.14 8.01 13.41
CA TYR A 64 -31.70 7.36 14.59
C TYR A 64 -31.51 8.21 15.83
N LEU A 65 -32.41 8.07 16.79
CA LEU A 65 -32.21 8.48 18.18
C LEU A 65 -31.69 7.29 19.00
N TYR A 66 -30.98 7.58 20.09
CA TYR A 66 -30.60 6.54 21.05
C TYR A 66 -31.80 6.12 21.91
N ASN A 67 -32.69 5.33 21.33
CA ASN A 67 -33.87 4.78 22.00
C ASN A 67 -34.07 3.30 21.62
N LYS A 68 -34.95 2.60 22.34
CA LYS A 68 -35.17 1.17 22.17
C LYS A 68 -35.72 0.80 20.78
N GLU A 69 -36.56 1.64 20.18
CA GLU A 69 -37.23 1.35 18.92
C GLU A 69 -36.26 1.46 17.75
N ASP A 70 -35.51 2.57 17.69
CA ASP A 70 -34.50 2.84 16.67
C ASP A 70 -33.36 1.82 16.71
N LEU A 71 -32.86 1.49 17.91
CA LEU A 71 -31.82 0.47 18.08
C LEU A 71 -32.32 -0.92 17.65
N LYS A 72 -33.60 -1.23 17.89
CA LYS A 72 -34.19 -2.50 17.44
C LYS A 72 -34.33 -2.55 15.92
N GLU A 73 -34.72 -1.45 15.27
CA GLU A 73 -34.77 -1.35 13.80
C GLU A 73 -33.39 -1.60 13.19
N LEU A 74 -32.36 -0.87 13.65
CA LEU A 74 -30.99 -1.03 13.15
C LEU A 74 -30.48 -2.46 13.36
N LYS A 75 -30.72 -3.06 14.54
CA LYS A 75 -30.36 -4.45 14.82
C LYS A 75 -31.01 -5.42 13.85
N ASN A 76 -32.31 -5.28 13.61
CA ASN A 76 -33.05 -6.14 12.69
C ASN A 76 -32.51 -6.00 11.27
N PHE A 77 -32.15 -4.79 10.85
CA PHE A 77 -31.59 -4.55 9.53
C PHE A 77 -30.20 -5.16 9.36
N ILE A 78 -29.31 -5.02 10.34
CA ILE A 78 -27.98 -5.68 10.33
C ILE A 78 -28.13 -7.20 10.25
N ASN A 79 -29.10 -7.78 10.99
CA ASN A 79 -29.40 -9.20 10.89
C ASN A 79 -29.92 -9.60 9.50
N LEU A 80 -30.78 -8.79 8.87
CA LEU A 80 -31.25 -9.03 7.50
C LEU A 80 -30.08 -9.06 6.51
N LEU A 81 -29.11 -8.15 6.63
CA LEU A 81 -27.92 -8.14 5.76
C LEU A 81 -27.13 -9.45 5.91
N LYS A 82 -26.96 -9.94 7.14
CA LYS A 82 -26.32 -11.23 7.42
C LYS A 82 -27.11 -12.41 6.83
N GLU A 83 -28.42 -12.45 7.06
CA GLU A 83 -29.30 -13.55 6.62
C GLU A 83 -29.42 -13.65 5.10
N THR A 84 -29.22 -12.54 4.38
CA THR A 84 -29.20 -12.49 2.91
C THR A 84 -27.84 -12.87 2.30
N GLY A 85 -26.90 -13.36 3.11
CA GLY A 85 -25.59 -13.86 2.68
C GLY A 85 -24.44 -12.87 2.89
N GLY A 86 -24.65 -11.80 3.65
CA GLY A 86 -23.66 -10.75 3.82
C GLY A 86 -22.34 -11.20 4.43
N TYR A 87 -21.26 -10.69 3.86
CA TYR A 87 -19.90 -10.85 4.33
C TYR A 87 -19.29 -9.49 4.69
N LEU A 88 -18.61 -9.42 5.84
CA LEU A 88 -17.92 -8.21 6.31
C LEU A 88 -16.46 -8.25 5.87
N MET A 89 -16.10 -7.33 4.97
CA MET A 89 -14.77 -7.27 4.38
C MET A 89 -13.80 -6.48 5.26
N TRP A 90 -12.50 -6.78 5.17
CA TRP A 90 -11.44 -6.18 5.98
C TRP A 90 -11.11 -4.73 5.61
N ASN A 91 -11.51 -4.31 4.41
CA ASN A 91 -11.29 -2.98 3.89
C ASN A 91 -12.50 -2.06 4.09
N GLU A 92 -13.61 -2.59 4.60
CA GLU A 92 -14.89 -1.89 4.74
C GLU A 92 -15.23 -1.72 6.24
N GLY A 93 -15.52 -0.49 6.64
CA GLY A 93 -15.89 -0.13 8.00
C GLY A 93 -17.38 0.13 8.14
N PHE A 94 -17.81 0.48 9.35
CA PHE A 94 -19.07 1.20 9.52
C PHE A 94 -18.73 2.68 9.69
N ASP A 95 -18.78 3.42 8.58
CA ASP A 95 -18.67 4.88 8.62
C ASP A 95 -19.92 5.42 9.33
N ALA A 96 -19.72 6.01 10.50
CA ALA A 96 -20.81 6.36 11.41
C ALA A 96 -20.93 7.87 11.55
N HIS A 97 -22.13 8.39 11.31
CA HIS A 97 -22.42 9.81 11.31
C HIS A 97 -23.07 10.23 12.62
N PHE A 98 -22.66 11.38 13.16
CA PHE A 98 -23.23 11.98 14.37
C PHE A 98 -23.56 13.45 14.13
N TYR A 99 -24.79 13.87 14.41
CA TYR A 99 -25.26 15.23 14.13
C TYR A 99 -24.68 16.27 15.11
N VAL A 100 -24.01 17.32 14.59
CA VAL A 100 -23.32 18.33 15.41
C VAL A 100 -23.55 19.78 14.99
N ARG A 101 -24.25 20.05 13.88
CA ARG A 101 -24.30 21.38 13.25
C ARG A 101 -24.71 22.51 14.18
N ASP A 102 -25.67 22.27 15.07
CA ASP A 102 -26.22 23.23 16.03
C ASP A 102 -25.42 23.35 17.34
N LEU A 103 -24.30 22.61 17.51
CA LEU A 103 -23.41 22.76 18.67
C LEU A 103 -22.53 24.01 18.60
N GLY A 104 -22.44 24.64 17.42
CA GLY A 104 -21.58 25.78 17.17
C GLY A 104 -20.13 25.40 16.89
N LEU A 105 -19.46 26.30 16.18
CA LEU A 105 -18.11 26.08 15.65
C LEU A 105 -17.07 25.76 16.73
N ASP A 106 -17.16 26.38 17.90
CA ASP A 106 -16.17 26.16 18.97
C ASP A 106 -16.22 24.74 19.53
N VAL A 107 -17.41 24.15 19.63
CA VAL A 107 -17.55 22.74 20.02
C VAL A 107 -17.01 21.84 18.90
N ILE A 108 -17.35 22.11 17.64
CA ILE A 108 -16.85 21.34 16.48
C ILE A 108 -15.32 21.31 16.45
N LYS A 109 -14.68 22.46 16.67
CA LYS A 109 -13.22 22.57 16.76
C LYS A 109 -12.64 21.73 17.90
N ARG A 110 -13.28 21.72 19.08
CA ARG A 110 -12.85 20.89 20.22
C ARG A 110 -12.99 19.40 19.94
N ILE A 111 -14.09 18.97 19.33
CA ILE A 111 -14.28 17.58 18.90
C ILE A 111 -13.15 17.16 17.95
N PHE A 112 -12.84 17.99 16.96
CA PHE A 112 -11.75 17.70 16.03
C PHE A 112 -10.37 17.68 16.72
N ALA A 113 -10.11 18.62 17.63
CA ALA A 113 -8.86 18.63 18.42
C ALA A 113 -8.74 17.38 19.30
N LEU A 114 -9.81 16.94 19.95
CA LEU A 114 -9.83 15.71 20.76
C LEU A 114 -9.38 14.50 19.93
N SER A 115 -9.82 14.42 18.67
CA SER A 115 -9.43 13.33 17.74
C SER A 115 -7.92 13.22 17.51
N TYR A 116 -7.17 14.33 17.65
CA TYR A 116 -5.73 14.30 17.57
C TYR A 116 -5.10 13.71 18.83
N TYR A 117 -5.51 14.19 20.01
CA TYR A 117 -4.92 13.80 21.29
C TYR A 117 -5.16 12.33 21.63
N VAL A 118 -6.33 11.81 21.29
CA VAL A 118 -6.71 10.43 21.64
C VAL A 118 -6.47 9.42 20.52
N ALA A 119 -5.93 9.85 19.37
CA ALA A 119 -5.81 9.03 18.17
C ALA A 119 -5.16 7.67 18.45
N LYS A 120 -4.01 7.67 19.13
CA LYS A 120 -3.25 6.44 19.40
C LYS A 120 -4.04 5.44 20.28
N PRO A 121 -4.49 5.80 21.50
CA PRO A 121 -5.23 4.85 22.34
C PRO A 121 -6.58 4.44 21.74
N ILE A 122 -7.32 5.34 21.08
CA ILE A 122 -8.60 4.98 20.46
C ILE A 122 -8.41 4.02 19.29
N LYS A 123 -7.40 4.24 18.44
CA LYS A 123 -7.06 3.30 17.36
C LYS A 123 -6.70 1.91 17.91
N GLU A 124 -6.01 1.84 19.04
CA GLU A 124 -5.70 0.57 19.68
C GLU A 124 -6.93 -0.10 20.32
N ILE A 125 -7.84 0.69 20.90
CA ILE A 125 -9.10 0.19 21.49
C ILE A 125 -10.00 -0.40 20.40
N PHE A 126 -10.19 0.29 19.28
CA PHE A 126 -11.07 -0.15 18.19
C PHE A 126 -10.37 -1.05 17.15
N ASP A 127 -9.16 -1.52 17.46
CA ASP A 127 -8.39 -2.42 16.59
C ASP A 127 -8.24 -1.85 15.16
N PHE A 128 -7.92 -0.56 15.06
CA PHE A 128 -7.86 0.19 13.81
C PHE A 128 -6.77 -0.40 12.90
N PRO A 129 -7.12 -0.82 11.67
CA PRO A 129 -6.17 -1.45 10.78
C PRO A 129 -5.03 -0.53 10.33
N GLU A 130 -3.80 -1.05 10.29
CA GLU A 130 -2.62 -0.26 9.93
C GLU A 130 -2.66 0.23 8.48
N TRP A 131 -3.40 -0.47 7.61
CA TRP A 131 -3.61 -0.09 6.22
C TRP A 131 -4.61 1.06 6.04
N TRP A 132 -5.49 1.32 7.02
CA TRP A 132 -6.39 2.48 7.00
C TRP A 132 -5.68 3.78 7.37
N ASP A 133 -4.54 3.72 8.08
CA ASP A 133 -3.77 4.90 8.51
C ASP A 133 -2.89 5.49 7.39
N THR A 134 -3.48 5.66 6.21
CA THR A 134 -2.84 6.28 5.06
C THR A 134 -3.60 7.53 4.66
N LYS A 135 -2.94 8.47 3.98
CA LYS A 135 -3.55 9.76 3.59
C LYS A 135 -4.77 9.64 2.68
N TYR A 136 -5.03 8.46 2.11
CA TYR A 136 -6.12 8.22 1.18
C TYR A 136 -7.38 7.71 1.90
N LEU A 137 -7.20 6.97 2.99
CA LEU A 137 -8.27 6.31 3.75
C LEU A 137 -8.68 7.16 4.96
N ALA A 138 -8.15 6.86 6.15
CA ALA A 138 -8.57 7.49 7.41
C ALA A 138 -7.34 7.86 8.28
N PRO A 139 -6.49 8.80 7.85
CA PRO A 139 -5.29 9.16 8.59
C PRO A 139 -5.63 9.86 9.93
N THR A 140 -4.66 9.92 10.84
CA THR A 140 -4.69 10.86 11.97
C THR A 140 -4.29 12.27 11.52
N PRO A 141 -5.01 13.34 11.94
CA PRO A 141 -4.61 14.71 11.63
C PRO A 141 -3.24 15.02 12.23
N THR A 142 -2.46 15.87 11.56
CA THR A 142 -1.24 16.42 12.16
C THR A 142 -1.60 17.57 13.09
N TYR A 143 -0.71 17.90 14.03
CA TYR A 143 -0.92 19.03 14.93
C TYR A 143 -1.10 20.36 14.18
N ASP A 144 -0.39 20.55 13.06
CA ASP A 144 -0.57 21.74 12.20
C ASP A 144 -2.00 21.89 11.68
N VAL A 145 -2.64 20.77 11.31
CA VAL A 145 -4.03 20.77 10.84
C VAL A 145 -4.96 21.15 11.99
N VAL A 146 -4.73 20.62 13.19
CA VAL A 146 -5.49 20.98 14.40
C VAL A 146 -5.34 22.46 14.73
N LYS A 147 -4.12 23.00 14.69
CA LYS A 147 -3.86 24.41 14.96
C LYS A 147 -4.58 25.32 13.96
N LYS A 148 -4.56 24.98 12.67
CA LYS A 148 -5.32 25.70 11.65
C LYS A 148 -6.83 25.62 11.94
N ALA A 149 -7.32 24.44 12.31
CA ALA A 149 -8.73 24.21 12.60
C ALA A 149 -9.21 25.07 13.76
N LEU A 150 -8.43 25.12 14.84
CA LEU A 150 -8.70 25.95 16.01
C LEU A 150 -8.71 27.46 15.70
N ALA A 151 -7.84 27.91 14.78
CA ALA A 151 -7.69 29.31 14.41
C ALA A 151 -8.77 29.86 13.46
N THR A 152 -9.67 29.01 12.96
CA THR A 152 -10.74 29.44 12.04
C THR A 152 -11.79 30.31 12.75
N ASP A 153 -12.47 31.17 11.99
CA ASP A 153 -13.52 32.08 12.49
C ASP A 153 -14.91 31.74 11.97
N SER A 154 -15.01 30.83 11.00
CA SER A 154 -16.28 30.38 10.40
C SER A 154 -16.24 28.88 10.08
N GLU A 155 -17.43 28.26 10.01
CA GLU A 155 -17.58 26.87 9.57
C GLU A 155 -17.03 26.66 8.15
N GLU A 156 -17.24 27.61 7.25
CA GLU A 156 -16.70 27.56 5.88
C GLU A 156 -15.16 27.48 5.88
N ASN A 157 -14.50 28.35 6.66
CA ASN A 157 -13.05 28.33 6.77
C ASN A 157 -12.52 27.07 7.47
N PHE A 158 -13.28 26.55 8.44
CA PHE A 158 -12.96 25.29 9.09
C PHE A 158 -12.96 24.11 8.10
N ILE A 159 -14.00 24.00 7.27
CA ILE A 159 -14.11 22.92 6.27
C ILE A 159 -13.02 23.02 5.19
N LYS A 160 -12.65 24.23 4.77
CA LYS A 160 -11.56 24.46 3.79
C LYS A 160 -10.21 23.88 4.20
N ILE A 161 -9.96 23.66 5.49
CA ILE A 161 -8.70 23.05 5.97
C ILE A 161 -8.55 21.60 5.50
N PHE A 162 -9.67 20.93 5.25
CA PHE A 162 -9.68 19.54 4.81
C PHE A 162 -9.54 19.40 3.30
N CYS A 163 -9.60 20.48 2.52
CA CYS A 163 -9.38 20.45 1.08
C CYS A 163 -7.98 19.93 0.74
N ASN A 164 -7.89 19.04 -0.24
CA ASN A 164 -6.62 18.58 -0.80
C ASN A 164 -6.05 19.64 -1.76
N GLY A 165 -4.78 19.47 -2.17
CA GLY A 165 -4.06 20.47 -2.97
C GLY A 165 -4.60 20.71 -4.40
N SER A 166 -5.71 20.09 -4.80
CA SER A 166 -6.40 20.36 -6.06
C SER A 166 -7.74 21.08 -5.89
N ASP A 167 -8.13 21.46 -4.65
CA ASP A 167 -9.43 22.05 -4.27
C ASP A 167 -10.67 21.27 -4.75
N ARG A 168 -10.47 20.05 -5.27
CA ARG A 168 -11.52 19.19 -5.82
C ARG A 168 -11.81 17.96 -4.96
N GLY A 169 -11.01 17.71 -3.92
CA GLY A 169 -11.29 16.63 -2.96
C GLY A 169 -10.86 17.01 -1.55
N HIS A 170 -11.18 16.16 -0.59
CA HIS A 170 -10.86 16.39 0.83
C HIS A 170 -10.05 15.24 1.39
N ILE A 171 -9.22 15.52 2.40
CA ILE A 171 -8.63 14.50 3.26
C ILE A 171 -9.70 14.10 4.29
N ARG A 172 -10.14 12.84 4.23
CA ARG A 172 -11.10 12.28 5.20
C ARG A 172 -10.33 11.66 6.36
N TYR A 173 -10.15 12.40 7.46
CA TYR A 173 -9.48 11.86 8.65
C TYR A 173 -10.34 10.78 9.34
N TRP A 174 -9.77 10.00 10.26
CA TRP A 174 -10.54 9.00 11.02
C TRP A 174 -11.74 9.61 11.77
N LEU A 175 -11.64 10.89 12.13
CA LEU A 175 -12.78 11.74 12.43
C LEU A 175 -12.91 12.80 11.32
N ASN A 176 -13.87 12.60 10.43
CA ASN A 176 -14.07 13.42 9.25
C ASN A 176 -15.15 14.49 9.51
N CYS A 177 -14.78 15.76 9.34
CA CYS A 177 -15.69 16.88 9.54
C CYS A 177 -16.28 17.46 8.25
N VAL A 178 -15.83 17.00 7.07
CA VAL A 178 -16.34 17.46 5.77
C VAL A 178 -17.87 17.32 5.63
N PRO A 179 -18.54 16.26 6.16
CA PRO A 179 -19.98 16.11 6.01
C PRO A 179 -20.82 17.18 6.74
N ILE A 180 -20.22 18.01 7.60
CA ILE A 180 -20.92 19.10 8.30
C ILE A 180 -21.59 20.05 7.30
N GLU A 181 -20.91 20.39 6.20
CA GLU A 181 -21.42 21.33 5.20
C GLU A 181 -22.71 20.81 4.54
N LYS A 182 -22.71 19.53 4.16
CA LYS A 182 -23.80 18.90 3.39
C LYS A 182 -24.95 18.39 4.26
N ILE A 183 -24.63 17.67 5.34
CA ILE A 183 -25.61 16.93 6.15
C ILE A 183 -25.53 17.25 7.64
N GLY A 184 -24.62 18.13 8.09
CA GLY A 184 -24.57 18.60 9.47
C GLY A 184 -23.96 17.63 10.48
N THR A 185 -23.25 16.61 10.01
CA THR A 185 -22.68 15.55 10.84
C THR A 185 -21.15 15.54 10.81
N ILE A 186 -20.53 15.04 11.87
CA ILE A 186 -19.17 14.46 11.80
C ILE A 186 -19.29 12.96 11.48
N GLU A 187 -18.26 12.40 10.86
CA GLU A 187 -18.19 11.00 10.47
C GLU A 187 -17.01 10.32 11.19
N PHE A 188 -17.30 9.22 11.88
CA PHE A 188 -16.33 8.35 12.52
C PHE A 188 -15.99 7.19 11.57
N ARG A 189 -14.76 7.21 11.06
CA ARG A 189 -14.21 6.21 10.11
C ARG A 189 -13.27 5.20 10.80
N ILE A 190 -13.47 4.97 12.09
CA ILE A 190 -12.56 4.20 12.95
C ILE A 190 -13.12 2.82 13.31
N PHE A 191 -14.40 2.57 13.01
CA PHE A 191 -15.07 1.36 13.45
C PHE A 191 -14.96 0.25 12.41
N ASN A 192 -14.43 -0.89 12.85
CA ASN A 192 -14.64 -2.15 12.16
C ASN A 192 -16.13 -2.51 12.16
N SER A 193 -16.59 -3.19 11.11
CA SER A 193 -17.96 -3.68 11.01
C SER A 193 -18.19 -4.93 11.89
N SER A 194 -19.44 -5.20 12.29
CA SER A 194 -19.77 -6.43 13.03
C SER A 194 -21.20 -6.89 12.81
N TRP A 195 -21.39 -8.22 12.79
CA TRP A 195 -22.70 -8.85 12.88
C TRP A 195 -23.23 -8.97 14.32
N ASP A 196 -22.38 -8.73 15.32
CA ASP A 196 -22.80 -8.68 16.71
C ASP A 196 -23.28 -7.27 17.06
N PHE A 197 -24.58 -7.12 17.23
CA PHE A 197 -25.18 -5.83 17.51
C PHE A 197 -24.71 -5.21 18.83
N GLU A 198 -24.30 -5.99 19.83
CA GLU A 198 -23.74 -5.40 21.05
C GLU A 198 -22.45 -4.64 20.75
N LYS A 199 -21.69 -5.07 19.73
CA LYS A 199 -20.49 -4.37 19.28
C LYS A 199 -20.80 -3.10 18.51
N THR A 200 -21.80 -3.14 17.64
CA THR A 200 -22.32 -1.93 16.98
C THR A 200 -22.88 -0.94 18.02
N LEU A 201 -23.55 -1.43 19.06
CA LEU A 201 -24.08 -0.58 20.12
C LEU A 201 -22.95 0.12 20.90
N GLU A 202 -21.82 -0.55 21.10
CA GLU A 202 -20.66 0.04 21.77
C GLU A 202 -20.02 1.18 20.96
N THR A 203 -19.98 1.08 19.62
CA THR A 203 -19.53 2.18 18.76
C THR A 203 -20.48 3.38 18.84
N ILE A 204 -21.79 3.13 18.87
CA ILE A 204 -22.80 4.19 19.08
C ILE A 204 -22.56 4.90 20.40
N LYS A 205 -22.45 4.17 21.51
CA LYS A 205 -22.20 4.76 22.83
C LYS A 205 -20.92 5.58 22.84
N PHE A 206 -19.86 5.08 22.21
CA PHE A 206 -18.60 5.81 22.10
C PHE A 206 -18.77 7.13 21.34
N MET A 207 -19.51 7.18 20.24
CA MET A 207 -19.78 8.44 19.52
C MET A 207 -20.42 9.49 20.45
N TYR A 208 -21.45 9.10 21.20
CA TYR A 208 -22.08 9.98 22.18
C TYR A 208 -21.09 10.43 23.26
N SER A 209 -20.36 9.50 23.89
CA SER A 209 -19.39 9.82 24.95
C SER A 209 -18.23 10.71 24.45
N PHE A 210 -17.77 10.50 23.22
CA PHE A 210 -16.69 11.28 22.61
C PHE A 210 -17.10 12.74 22.40
N VAL A 211 -18.29 12.95 21.81
CA VAL A 211 -18.84 14.29 21.59
C VAL A 211 -19.20 14.96 22.93
N ASP A 212 -19.79 14.21 23.87
CA ASP A 212 -20.12 14.69 25.22
C ASP A 212 -18.87 15.16 25.96
N TYR A 213 -17.77 14.42 25.87
CA TYR A 213 -16.50 14.80 26.49
C TYR A 213 -16.00 16.15 25.94
N ALA A 214 -15.98 16.33 24.62
CA ALA A 214 -15.54 17.59 23.99
C ALA A 214 -16.49 18.76 24.28
N TYR A 215 -17.80 18.48 24.40
CA TYR A 215 -18.81 19.45 24.77
C TYR A 215 -18.59 19.97 26.20
N MET A 216 -18.38 19.05 27.15
CA MET A 216 -18.24 19.36 28.58
C MET A 216 -16.86 19.89 28.99
N ASN A 217 -15.80 19.58 28.23
CA ASN A 217 -14.44 19.97 28.56
C ASN A 217 -13.93 21.04 27.58
N GLU A 218 -14.05 22.30 27.97
CA GLU A 218 -13.62 23.44 27.14
C GLU A 218 -12.10 23.62 27.06
N ASP A 219 -11.38 23.16 28.08
CA ASP A 219 -9.92 23.25 28.17
C ASP A 219 -9.23 22.15 27.36
N ILE A 220 -8.83 22.49 26.13
CA ILE A 220 -8.16 21.59 25.19
C ILE A 220 -6.79 21.12 25.72
N GLU A 221 -6.10 21.92 26.56
CA GLU A 221 -4.78 21.55 27.06
C GLU A 221 -4.85 20.26 27.89
N LYS A 222 -5.97 20.02 28.58
CA LYS A 222 -6.21 18.80 29.35
C LYS A 222 -6.41 17.55 28.49
N TYR A 223 -6.70 17.69 27.19
CA TYR A 223 -6.86 16.51 26.33
C TYR A 223 -5.57 15.70 26.22
N ILE A 224 -4.40 16.33 26.44
CA ILE A 224 -3.11 15.64 26.50
C ILE A 224 -3.03 14.58 27.61
N GLU A 225 -3.89 14.69 28.62
CA GLU A 225 -3.96 13.71 29.71
C GLU A 225 -4.52 12.38 29.24
N LEU A 226 -5.33 12.34 28.17
CA LEU A 226 -5.93 11.14 27.57
C LEU A 226 -4.95 10.36 26.67
N ASN A 227 -3.74 10.14 27.17
CA ASN A 227 -2.62 9.56 26.42
C ASN A 227 -2.44 8.04 26.57
N SER A 228 -3.34 7.36 27.29
CA SER A 228 -3.31 5.91 27.48
C SER A 228 -4.67 5.26 27.21
N ILE A 229 -4.67 3.95 27.00
CA ILE A 229 -5.88 3.14 26.77
C ILE A 229 -6.81 3.25 27.98
N GLU A 230 -6.29 3.06 29.19
CA GLU A 230 -7.07 3.02 30.44
C GLU A 230 -7.81 4.34 30.65
N LYS A 231 -7.14 5.46 30.41
CA LYS A 231 -7.74 6.79 30.53
C LYS A 231 -8.83 7.02 29.50
N CYS A 232 -8.64 6.56 28.27
CA CYS A 232 -9.67 6.66 27.23
C CYS A 232 -10.87 5.75 27.52
N LEU A 233 -10.65 4.51 27.96
CA LEU A 233 -11.72 3.61 28.38
C LEU A 233 -12.57 4.24 29.49
N GLN A 234 -11.93 4.85 30.49
CA GLN A 234 -12.62 5.54 31.57
C GLN A 234 -13.33 6.82 31.09
N ALA A 235 -12.65 7.68 30.34
CA ALA A 235 -13.20 8.97 29.89
C ALA A 235 -14.40 8.82 28.96
N PHE A 236 -14.38 7.79 28.10
CA PHE A 236 -15.44 7.56 27.12
C PHE A 236 -16.40 6.42 27.52
N ASN A 237 -16.17 5.79 28.68
CA ASN A 237 -16.96 4.69 29.21
C ASN A 237 -17.11 3.55 28.18
N ILE A 238 -15.98 3.08 27.64
CA ILE A 238 -15.91 2.02 26.62
C ILE A 238 -15.72 0.67 27.30
N ASP A 239 -16.56 -0.29 26.95
CA ASP A 239 -16.35 -1.70 27.26
C ASP A 239 -15.47 -2.36 26.17
N ARG A 240 -14.19 -2.56 26.50
CA ARG A 240 -13.18 -3.06 25.55
C ARG A 240 -13.55 -4.42 24.95
N ASP A 241 -14.23 -5.28 25.69
CA ASP A 241 -14.59 -6.62 25.19
C ASP A 241 -15.76 -6.58 24.20
N LYS A 242 -16.46 -5.44 24.13
CA LYS A 242 -17.59 -5.19 23.23
C LYS A 242 -17.23 -4.32 22.04
N VAL A 243 -15.97 -4.00 21.79
CA VAL A 243 -15.60 -3.27 20.56
C VAL A 243 -15.53 -4.24 19.36
N PRO A 244 -15.88 -3.80 18.15
CA PRO A 244 -15.69 -4.59 16.93
C PRO A 244 -14.18 -4.74 16.64
N GLY A 245 -13.76 -5.98 16.36
CA GLY A 245 -12.37 -6.30 15.98
C GLY A 245 -12.18 -6.26 14.46
N ARG A 246 -10.92 -6.19 14.02
CA ARG A 246 -10.60 -6.17 12.59
C ARG A 246 -10.91 -7.51 11.90
N HIS A 247 -11.33 -7.46 10.65
CA HIS A 247 -11.49 -8.68 9.83
C HIS A 247 -10.16 -9.08 9.17
N LYS A 248 -9.88 -10.38 9.10
CA LYS A 248 -8.69 -10.90 8.42
C LYS A 248 -8.86 -10.68 6.90
N PRO A 249 -7.87 -10.11 6.18
CA PRO A 249 -7.96 -10.00 4.73
C PRO A 249 -8.16 -11.35 4.04
N LEU A 250 -8.83 -11.42 2.89
CA LEU A 250 -8.94 -12.67 2.14
C LEU A 250 -7.67 -12.93 1.33
N LEU A 251 -7.33 -14.21 1.05
CA LEU A 251 -6.06 -14.60 0.41
C LEU A 251 -5.81 -13.95 -0.95
N TRP A 252 -6.88 -13.62 -1.68
CA TRP A 252 -6.79 -12.93 -2.96
C TRP A 252 -6.57 -11.41 -2.84
N ALA A 253 -6.57 -10.84 -1.64
CA ALA A 253 -6.22 -9.43 -1.44
C ALA A 253 -4.80 -9.17 -1.95
N ALA A 254 -4.63 -8.23 -2.89
CA ALA A 254 -3.35 -7.95 -3.53
C ALA A 254 -2.69 -6.66 -3.06
N GLU A 255 -3.12 -5.47 -3.47
CA GLU A 255 -2.51 -4.20 -3.03
C GLU A 255 -3.60 -3.26 -2.48
N MET A 256 -3.28 -2.54 -1.41
CA MET A 256 -4.01 -1.33 -1.04
C MET A 256 -3.16 -0.13 -1.47
N SER A 257 -3.25 0.21 -2.74
CA SER A 257 -2.79 1.48 -3.25
C SER A 257 -4.03 2.34 -3.30
N ASP A 258 -4.11 3.43 -2.54
CA ASP A 258 -5.34 4.26 -2.41
C ASP A 258 -6.60 3.48 -1.95
N ASN A 259 -7.80 4.07 -2.03
CA ASN A 259 -9.06 3.48 -1.49
C ASN A 259 -9.51 2.22 -2.23
N THR A 260 -8.59 1.54 -2.89
CA THR A 260 -8.87 0.44 -3.79
C THR A 260 -8.10 -0.79 -3.33
N THR A 261 -8.83 -1.85 -3.04
CA THR A 261 -8.25 -3.18 -3.03
C THR A 261 -8.00 -3.53 -4.50
N VAL A 262 -6.75 -3.47 -4.94
CA VAL A 262 -6.40 -3.95 -6.28
C VAL A 262 -6.54 -5.47 -6.26
N VAL A 263 -7.43 -5.98 -7.11
CA VAL A 263 -7.57 -7.40 -7.35
C VAL A 263 -6.55 -7.82 -8.40
N GLY A 264 -5.52 -8.55 -7.97
CA GLY A 264 -4.66 -9.39 -8.82
C GLY A 264 -3.83 -8.69 -9.91
N GLU A 265 -2.55 -8.42 -9.61
CA GLU A 265 -1.52 -8.25 -10.64
C GLU A 265 -0.54 -9.43 -10.64
N MET A 266 0.11 -9.67 -11.77
CA MET A 266 1.18 -10.66 -11.84
C MET A 266 2.34 -10.23 -10.94
N PHE A 267 2.71 -11.07 -9.98
CA PHE A 267 3.85 -10.81 -9.12
C PHE A 267 5.15 -11.12 -9.86
N LYS A 268 6.04 -10.12 -10.00
CA LYS A 268 7.42 -10.40 -10.41
C LYS A 268 8.15 -11.12 -9.28
N LYS A 269 8.34 -12.43 -9.42
CA LYS A 269 9.09 -13.24 -8.47
C LYS A 269 10.58 -13.10 -8.76
N SER A 270 11.36 -12.65 -7.78
CA SER A 270 12.81 -12.60 -7.92
C SER A 270 13.40 -14.00 -7.79
N GLN A 271 14.62 -14.20 -8.29
CA GLN A 271 15.34 -15.45 -8.10
C GLN A 271 15.51 -15.83 -6.63
N ARG A 272 15.60 -14.84 -5.73
CA ARG A 272 15.70 -15.07 -4.28
C ARG A 272 14.39 -15.63 -3.72
N MET A 273 13.26 -15.10 -4.17
CA MET A 273 11.93 -15.59 -3.77
C MET A 273 11.70 -17.02 -4.28
N LEU A 274 12.00 -17.29 -5.56
CA LEU A 274 11.90 -18.62 -6.14
C LEU A 274 12.82 -19.63 -5.43
N SER A 275 14.06 -19.22 -5.09
CA SER A 275 14.98 -20.05 -4.31
C SER A 275 14.45 -20.33 -2.90
N TYR A 276 13.82 -19.34 -2.26
CA TYR A 276 13.20 -19.52 -0.95
C TYR A 276 12.04 -20.51 -1.01
N ILE A 277 11.15 -20.38 -2.00
CA ILE A 277 10.03 -21.32 -2.20
C ILE A 277 10.58 -22.73 -2.42
N SER A 278 11.50 -22.90 -3.38
CA SER A 278 12.14 -24.19 -3.70
C SER A 278 12.77 -24.85 -2.47
N LYS A 279 13.47 -24.09 -1.63
CA LYS A 279 14.05 -24.60 -0.38
C LYS A 279 12.98 -24.99 0.65
N SER A 280 11.94 -24.18 0.80
CA SER A 280 10.90 -24.36 1.83
C SER A 280 10.01 -25.57 1.54
N VAL A 281 9.73 -25.84 0.26
CA VAL A 281 8.86 -26.95 -0.14
C VAL A 281 9.58 -28.30 -0.23
N LYS A 282 10.92 -28.31 -0.13
CA LYS A 282 11.74 -29.52 -0.35
C LYS A 282 11.42 -30.68 0.60
N GLN A 283 10.90 -30.39 1.79
CA GLN A 283 10.57 -31.39 2.81
C GLN A 283 9.23 -32.10 2.61
N PHE A 284 8.42 -31.67 1.64
CA PHE A 284 7.09 -32.23 1.35
C PHE A 284 7.13 -33.24 0.22
N ASP A 285 6.20 -34.19 0.19
CA ASP A 285 6.14 -35.18 -0.88
C ASP A 285 5.55 -34.54 -2.16
N THR A 286 4.46 -33.78 -2.00
CA THR A 286 3.74 -33.14 -3.09
C THR A 286 3.64 -31.63 -2.90
N VAL A 287 3.85 -30.87 -3.98
CA VAL A 287 3.64 -29.42 -4.02
C VAL A 287 2.42 -29.11 -4.89
N ARG A 288 1.40 -28.53 -4.28
CA ARG A 288 0.16 -28.14 -4.96
C ARG A 288 0.25 -26.67 -5.36
N VAL A 289 0.43 -26.39 -6.64
CA VAL A 289 0.55 -25.02 -7.15
C VAL A 289 -0.83 -24.54 -7.59
N VAL A 290 -1.34 -23.49 -6.94
CA VAL A 290 -2.66 -22.94 -7.26
C VAL A 290 -2.47 -21.63 -8.02
N ASN A 291 -3.08 -21.54 -9.21
CA ASN A 291 -2.98 -20.43 -10.17
C ASN A 291 -1.56 -20.20 -10.72
N SER A 292 -1.07 -21.15 -11.52
CA SER A 292 0.21 -21.01 -12.22
C SER A 292 0.30 -19.74 -13.08
N PHE A 293 1.25 -18.85 -12.76
CA PHE A 293 1.58 -17.67 -13.58
C PHE A 293 2.69 -17.98 -14.56
N TYR A 294 2.33 -18.64 -15.67
CA TYR A 294 3.28 -19.05 -16.71
C TYR A 294 4.41 -19.95 -16.19
N MET A 295 4.06 -20.88 -15.29
CA MET A 295 4.92 -21.99 -14.87
C MET A 295 6.22 -21.59 -14.16
N ASP A 296 6.22 -20.46 -13.43
CA ASP A 296 7.44 -19.93 -12.81
C ASP A 296 7.84 -20.66 -11.50
N ILE A 297 6.87 -21.09 -10.70
CA ILE A 297 7.10 -21.94 -9.52
C ILE A 297 7.53 -23.34 -9.95
N GLU A 298 6.85 -23.89 -10.95
CA GLU A 298 7.03 -25.24 -11.45
C GLU A 298 8.41 -25.44 -12.08
N GLN A 299 9.04 -24.37 -12.59
CA GLN A 299 10.42 -24.42 -13.07
C GLN A 299 11.43 -24.72 -11.96
N VAL A 300 11.18 -24.29 -10.71
CA VAL A 300 12.14 -24.38 -9.59
C VAL A 300 11.80 -25.44 -8.52
N VAL A 301 10.61 -26.04 -8.60
CA VAL A 301 10.17 -27.13 -7.71
C VAL A 301 10.49 -28.48 -8.36
N PHE A 302 10.94 -29.44 -7.55
CA PHE A 302 11.36 -30.78 -8.02
C PHE A 302 10.56 -31.92 -7.40
N ASN A 303 9.70 -31.61 -6.41
CA ASN A 303 8.76 -32.54 -5.81
C ASN A 303 7.71 -32.98 -6.85
N LYS A 304 6.93 -34.01 -6.53
CA LYS A 304 5.69 -34.28 -7.28
C LYS A 304 4.83 -33.03 -7.24
N MET A 305 4.24 -32.63 -8.36
CA MET A 305 3.42 -31.42 -8.44
C MET A 305 2.01 -31.73 -8.89
N VAL A 306 1.05 -31.01 -8.29
CA VAL A 306 -0.33 -30.93 -8.78
C VAL A 306 -0.64 -29.45 -9.01
N VAL A 307 -1.00 -29.09 -10.24
CA VAL A 307 -1.27 -27.68 -10.60
C VAL A 307 -2.77 -27.49 -10.77
N TYR A 308 -3.33 -26.60 -9.96
CA TYR A 308 -4.72 -26.19 -10.02
C TYR A 308 -4.81 -24.89 -10.80
N THR A 309 -5.59 -24.87 -11.87
CA THR A 309 -5.78 -23.66 -12.68
C THR A 309 -7.19 -23.57 -13.26
N LYS A 310 -7.77 -22.37 -13.17
CA LYS A 310 -8.99 -21.98 -13.88
C LYS A 310 -8.72 -21.41 -15.27
N GLU A 311 -7.45 -21.26 -15.65
CA GLU A 311 -7.08 -20.55 -16.87
C GLU A 311 -6.81 -21.52 -18.02
N TYR A 312 -7.74 -21.53 -18.98
CA TYR A 312 -7.67 -22.36 -20.20
C TYR A 312 -6.33 -22.20 -20.93
N PHE A 313 -5.77 -20.97 -20.96
CA PHE A 313 -4.46 -20.73 -21.57
C PHE A 313 -3.35 -21.56 -20.90
N ILE A 314 -3.34 -21.64 -19.57
CA ILE A 314 -2.35 -22.43 -18.80
C ILE A 314 -2.58 -23.92 -19.02
N TYR A 315 -3.82 -24.36 -19.02
CA TYR A 315 -4.18 -25.76 -19.28
C TYR A 315 -3.69 -26.23 -20.66
N VAL A 316 -3.94 -25.45 -21.72
CA VAL A 316 -3.47 -25.74 -23.08
C VAL A 316 -1.93 -25.76 -23.16
N LEU A 317 -1.23 -24.86 -22.46
CA LEU A 317 0.23 -24.90 -22.40
C LEU A 317 0.75 -26.22 -21.79
N TYR A 318 0.10 -26.75 -20.75
CA TYR A 318 0.52 -28.03 -20.17
C TYR A 318 0.25 -29.22 -21.09
N LYS A 319 -0.89 -29.24 -21.80
CA LYS A 319 -1.15 -30.25 -22.84
C LYS A 319 -0.08 -30.23 -23.92
N ALA A 320 0.30 -29.02 -24.38
CA ALA A 320 1.39 -28.85 -25.33
C ALA A 320 2.74 -29.34 -24.80
N ILE A 321 3.10 -29.05 -23.54
CA ILE A 321 4.36 -29.54 -22.93
C ILE A 321 4.39 -31.08 -22.85
N ARG A 322 3.25 -31.72 -22.64
CA ARG A 322 3.12 -33.18 -22.61
C ARG A 322 3.08 -33.83 -24.00
N GLY A 323 3.15 -33.04 -25.06
CA GLY A 323 3.06 -33.53 -26.43
C GLY A 323 1.66 -34.00 -26.83
N GLU A 324 0.63 -33.64 -26.06
CA GLU A 324 -0.77 -33.98 -26.36
C GLU A 324 -1.35 -33.13 -27.50
N ILE A 325 -0.66 -32.04 -27.87
CA ILE A 325 -1.04 -31.14 -28.96
C ILE A 325 0.08 -31.14 -30.00
N LYS A 326 -0.24 -31.53 -31.23
CA LYS A 326 0.68 -31.53 -32.38
C LYS A 326 0.26 -30.55 -33.48
N GLU A 327 -0.95 -30.03 -33.39
CA GLU A 327 -1.50 -29.06 -34.33
C GLU A 327 -2.27 -27.98 -33.55
N LEU A 328 -2.15 -26.73 -34.00
CA LEU A 328 -3.00 -25.62 -33.57
C LEU A 328 -3.59 -24.98 -34.81
N SER A 329 -4.91 -25.01 -34.92
CA SER A 329 -5.68 -24.37 -35.98
C SER A 329 -6.49 -23.23 -35.39
N PHE A 330 -6.34 -22.05 -35.98
CA PHE A 330 -7.03 -20.83 -35.60
C PHE A 330 -8.06 -20.44 -36.65
N ASN A 331 -9.11 -19.74 -36.22
CA ASN A 331 -10.10 -19.16 -37.12
C ASN A 331 -9.46 -18.17 -38.13
N ASP A 332 -10.24 -17.73 -39.11
CA ASP A 332 -9.77 -16.83 -40.18
C ASP A 332 -9.03 -15.58 -39.69
N GLU A 333 -9.35 -15.07 -38.49
CA GLU A 333 -8.67 -13.90 -37.94
C GLU A 333 -7.22 -14.17 -37.54
N TYR A 334 -6.89 -15.40 -37.13
CA TYR A 334 -5.58 -15.79 -36.59
C TYR A 334 -4.94 -16.95 -37.33
N ARG A 335 -5.52 -17.41 -38.44
CA ARG A 335 -5.03 -18.51 -39.30
C ARG A 335 -3.55 -18.43 -39.69
N PHE A 336 -2.98 -17.22 -39.75
CA PHE A 336 -1.53 -17.06 -39.98
C PHE A 336 -0.66 -17.66 -38.85
N LEU A 337 -1.22 -17.96 -37.68
CA LEU A 337 -0.57 -18.62 -36.56
C LEU A 337 -0.66 -20.15 -36.61
N ASP A 338 -1.41 -20.72 -37.56
CA ASP A 338 -1.54 -22.17 -37.70
C ASP A 338 -0.18 -22.84 -37.75
N ILE A 339 -0.11 -24.01 -37.12
CA ILE A 339 1.10 -24.82 -37.05
C ILE A 339 0.77 -26.29 -36.85
N SER A 340 1.51 -27.15 -37.54
CA SER A 340 1.56 -28.59 -37.31
C SER A 340 3.03 -28.97 -37.15
N THR A 341 3.41 -29.55 -36.00
CA THR A 341 4.81 -29.82 -35.65
C THR A 341 4.92 -30.86 -34.55
N ASP A 342 5.98 -31.67 -34.64
CA ASP A 342 6.33 -32.62 -33.58
C ASP A 342 7.03 -31.98 -32.39
N LYS A 343 7.48 -30.73 -32.51
CA LYS A 343 8.22 -30.02 -31.45
C LYS A 343 7.29 -29.24 -30.54
N GLU A 344 7.20 -29.66 -29.28
CA GLU A 344 6.38 -28.99 -28.26
C GLU A 344 6.77 -27.51 -28.08
N SER A 345 8.06 -27.18 -28.22
CA SER A 345 8.55 -25.80 -28.08
C SER A 345 7.99 -24.84 -29.14
N GLU A 346 7.69 -25.32 -30.35
CA GLU A 346 7.08 -24.54 -31.42
C GLU A 346 5.58 -24.29 -31.16
N ILE A 347 4.85 -25.28 -30.63
CA ILE A 347 3.46 -25.11 -30.18
C ILE A 347 3.39 -24.06 -29.06
N ILE A 348 4.26 -24.18 -28.05
CA ILE A 348 4.34 -23.21 -26.94
C ILE A 348 4.68 -21.81 -27.46
N ALA A 349 5.64 -21.69 -28.39
CA ALA A 349 5.99 -20.43 -29.02
C ALA A 349 4.78 -19.77 -29.69
N THR A 350 4.00 -20.54 -30.45
CA THR A 350 2.78 -20.06 -31.12
C THR A 350 1.74 -19.54 -30.12
N LEU A 351 1.49 -20.25 -29.01
CA LEU A 351 0.54 -19.78 -27.97
C LEU A 351 0.99 -18.46 -27.31
N PHE A 352 2.29 -18.32 -27.02
CA PHE A 352 2.83 -17.06 -26.49
C PHE A 352 2.85 -15.93 -27.51
N LEU A 353 3.07 -16.23 -28.79
CA LEU A 353 2.96 -15.24 -29.87
C LEU A 353 1.52 -14.77 -30.04
N PHE A 354 0.55 -15.69 -30.05
CA PHE A 354 -0.88 -15.35 -30.03
C PHE A 354 -1.19 -14.35 -28.91
N ASN A 355 -0.79 -14.66 -27.67
CA ASN A 355 -1.03 -13.79 -26.52
C ASN A 355 -0.35 -12.40 -26.67
N SER A 356 0.79 -12.35 -27.36
CA SER A 356 1.55 -11.11 -27.61
C SER A 356 0.94 -10.26 -28.73
N ILE A 357 0.40 -10.90 -29.77
CA ILE A 357 -0.15 -10.25 -30.97
C ILE A 357 -1.59 -9.75 -30.73
N LYS A 358 -2.42 -10.53 -30.01
CA LYS A 358 -3.86 -10.26 -29.87
C LYS A 358 -4.18 -8.87 -29.32
N LYS A 359 -3.32 -8.33 -28.45
CA LYS A 359 -3.50 -7.00 -27.82
C LYS A 359 -3.29 -5.83 -28.79
N HIS A 360 -2.72 -6.07 -29.97
CA HIS A 360 -2.37 -5.03 -30.93
C HIS A 360 -3.30 -4.97 -32.14
N LYS A 361 -3.90 -6.10 -32.53
CA LYS A 361 -4.67 -6.28 -33.78
C LYS A 361 -5.76 -5.21 -34.00
N ASN A 362 -6.55 -4.92 -32.97
CA ASN A 362 -7.73 -4.04 -33.07
C ASN A 362 -7.50 -2.63 -32.52
N SER A 363 -6.23 -2.25 -32.28
CA SER A 363 -5.93 -0.92 -31.74
C SER A 363 -5.92 0.14 -32.84
N ALA A 364 -6.59 1.26 -32.59
CA ALA A 364 -6.52 2.44 -33.46
C ALA A 364 -5.21 3.25 -33.31
N ASP A 365 -4.45 2.98 -32.24
CA ASP A 365 -3.18 3.64 -31.96
C ASP A 365 -2.07 3.22 -32.95
N ILE A 366 -1.33 4.19 -33.48
CA ILE A 366 -0.30 4.01 -34.52
C ILE A 366 0.85 3.12 -34.04
N TYR A 367 1.25 3.24 -32.77
CA TYR A 367 2.31 2.41 -32.20
C TYR A 367 1.89 0.95 -32.15
N HIS A 368 0.67 0.66 -31.69
CA HIS A 368 0.14 -0.71 -31.68
C HIS A 368 -0.05 -1.28 -33.08
N LYS A 369 -0.49 -0.48 -34.06
CA LYS A 369 -0.56 -0.91 -35.45
C LYS A 369 0.82 -1.28 -36.02
N SER A 370 1.82 -0.43 -35.79
CA SER A 370 3.20 -0.70 -36.21
C SER A 370 3.77 -1.97 -35.58
N LEU A 371 3.45 -2.26 -34.31
CA LEU A 371 3.86 -3.51 -33.66
C LEU A 371 3.18 -4.73 -34.29
N TYR A 372 1.88 -4.64 -34.58
CA TYR A 372 1.14 -5.71 -35.25
C TYR A 372 1.75 -6.02 -36.63
N ASP A 373 2.02 -4.98 -37.43
CA ASP A 373 2.65 -5.12 -38.75
C ASP A 373 4.05 -5.73 -38.64
N ASP A 374 4.86 -5.35 -37.64
CA ASP A 374 6.18 -5.95 -37.41
C ASP A 374 6.08 -7.44 -37.05
N TYR A 375 5.13 -7.84 -36.21
CA TYR A 375 4.88 -9.25 -35.89
C TYR A 375 4.52 -10.06 -37.14
N LEU A 376 3.65 -9.54 -38.01
CA LEU A 376 3.25 -10.24 -39.24
C LEU A 376 4.42 -10.34 -40.23
N ASN A 377 5.16 -9.26 -40.44
CA ASN A 377 6.28 -9.23 -41.38
C ASN A 377 7.46 -10.10 -40.94
N LYS A 378 7.60 -10.35 -39.63
CA LYS A 378 8.71 -11.13 -39.04
C LYS A 378 8.22 -12.36 -38.28
N LEU A 379 7.06 -12.91 -38.65
CA LEU A 379 6.41 -13.98 -37.89
C LEU A 379 7.31 -15.19 -37.70
N GLU A 380 7.92 -15.68 -38.78
CA GLU A 380 8.83 -16.84 -38.73
C GLU A 380 10.08 -16.59 -37.87
N HIS A 381 10.62 -15.36 -37.93
CA HIS A 381 11.73 -14.97 -37.06
C HIS A 381 11.32 -15.04 -35.59
N TYR A 382 10.14 -14.49 -35.24
CA TYR A 382 9.63 -14.52 -33.88
C TYR A 382 9.27 -15.94 -33.42
N ARG A 383 8.70 -16.77 -34.29
CA ARG A 383 8.37 -18.18 -34.02
C ARG A 383 9.62 -18.97 -33.68
N SER A 384 10.65 -18.90 -34.51
CA SER A 384 11.94 -19.56 -34.26
C SER A 384 12.58 -19.08 -32.96
N LYS A 385 12.66 -17.75 -32.76
CA LYS A 385 13.23 -17.16 -31.53
C LYS A 385 12.47 -17.56 -30.26
N TYR A 386 11.14 -17.62 -30.31
CA TYR A 386 10.32 -18.05 -29.18
C TYR A 386 10.47 -19.56 -28.94
N ALA A 387 10.54 -20.38 -29.98
CA ALA A 387 10.76 -21.82 -29.85
C ALA A 387 12.11 -22.11 -29.19
N GLU A 388 13.20 -21.47 -29.62
CA GLU A 388 14.51 -21.57 -28.96
C GLU A 388 14.46 -21.15 -27.49
N LYS A 389 13.75 -20.06 -27.19
CA LYS A 389 13.57 -19.57 -25.81
C LYS A 389 12.83 -20.59 -24.94
N TYR A 390 11.75 -21.19 -25.46
CA TYR A 390 10.89 -22.10 -24.71
C TYR A 390 11.36 -23.56 -24.73
N GLN A 391 12.36 -23.91 -25.54
CA GLN A 391 12.95 -25.24 -25.51
C GLN A 391 13.41 -25.64 -24.10
N LYS A 392 14.09 -24.73 -23.38
CA LYS A 392 14.53 -24.98 -21.99
C LYS A 392 13.37 -25.18 -21.01
N LEU A 393 12.23 -24.53 -21.26
CA LEU A 393 11.03 -24.67 -20.43
C LEU A 393 10.44 -26.07 -20.64
N VAL A 394 10.26 -26.47 -21.91
CA VAL A 394 9.77 -27.81 -22.29
C VAL A 394 10.70 -28.88 -21.73
N ASP A 395 12.01 -28.80 -22.00
CA ASP A 395 13.01 -29.78 -21.55
C ASP A 395 13.03 -29.98 -20.02
N ASN A 396 12.69 -28.92 -19.27
CA ASN A 396 12.63 -28.96 -17.81
C ASN A 396 11.32 -29.58 -17.33
N LEU A 397 10.18 -29.08 -17.82
CA LEU A 397 8.86 -29.44 -17.29
C LEU A 397 8.38 -30.81 -17.79
N SER A 398 8.74 -31.24 -19.00
CA SER A 398 8.36 -32.55 -19.54
C SER A 398 8.96 -33.73 -18.77
N LYS A 399 10.04 -33.49 -18.02
CA LYS A 399 10.73 -34.49 -17.20
C LYS A 399 10.19 -34.58 -15.76
N LYS A 400 9.28 -33.69 -15.38
CA LYS A 400 8.76 -33.62 -14.00
C LYS A 400 7.43 -34.35 -13.89
N ASP A 401 7.18 -34.92 -12.72
CA ASP A 401 5.87 -35.48 -12.36
C ASP A 401 4.92 -34.33 -12.01
N ILE A 402 4.16 -33.88 -13.02
CA ILE A 402 3.19 -32.79 -12.90
C ILE A 402 1.82 -33.32 -13.30
N GLU A 403 0.86 -33.28 -12.38
CA GLU A 403 -0.56 -33.47 -12.62
C GLU A 403 -1.26 -32.11 -12.77
N ILE A 404 -2.28 -32.01 -13.64
CA ILE A 404 -3.01 -30.76 -13.87
C ILE A 404 -4.49 -30.97 -13.55
N VAL A 405 -5.02 -30.15 -12.64
CA VAL A 405 -6.43 -30.08 -12.29
C VAL A 405 -7.01 -28.80 -12.92
N TYR A 406 -7.65 -28.96 -14.08
CA TYR A 406 -8.29 -27.86 -14.78
C TYR A 406 -9.65 -27.51 -14.15
N CYS A 407 -9.94 -26.21 -14.05
CA CYS A 407 -11.06 -25.63 -13.32
C CYS A 407 -11.05 -25.87 -11.80
N GLY A 408 -9.94 -26.38 -11.26
CA GLY A 408 -9.72 -26.46 -9.82
C GLY A 408 -9.20 -25.14 -9.22
N ASP A 409 -9.53 -24.90 -7.96
CA ASP A 409 -9.06 -23.73 -7.18
C ASP A 409 -8.40 -24.09 -5.85
N LEU A 410 -8.27 -23.08 -4.99
CA LEU A 410 -7.64 -23.21 -3.69
C LEU A 410 -8.46 -24.13 -2.76
N ALA A 411 -9.78 -24.11 -2.82
CA ALA A 411 -10.61 -24.98 -1.99
C ALA A 411 -10.41 -26.44 -2.40
N ASP A 412 -10.37 -26.74 -3.70
CA ASP A 412 -10.06 -28.07 -4.21
C ASP A 412 -8.66 -28.54 -3.77
N ALA A 413 -7.67 -27.66 -3.92
CA ALA A 413 -6.30 -27.96 -3.53
C ALA A 413 -6.16 -28.24 -2.02
N ILE A 414 -6.92 -27.56 -1.17
CA ILE A 414 -6.98 -27.81 0.28
C ILE A 414 -7.66 -29.15 0.57
N ALA A 415 -8.80 -29.42 -0.08
CA ALA A 415 -9.57 -30.65 0.12
C ALA A 415 -8.78 -31.90 -0.28
N ASP A 416 -7.97 -31.80 -1.33
CA ASP A 416 -7.13 -32.90 -1.81
C ASP A 416 -5.85 -33.09 -0.99
N SER A 417 -5.51 -32.14 -0.12
CA SER A 417 -4.22 -32.02 0.55
C SER A 417 -4.08 -32.92 1.78
N THR A 418 -2.88 -33.44 2.00
CA THR A 418 -2.51 -34.16 3.24
C THR A 418 -1.42 -33.42 4.02
N GLU A 419 -1.09 -33.91 5.22
CA GLU A 419 -0.01 -33.36 6.07
C GLU A 419 1.38 -33.38 5.39
N LYS A 420 1.55 -34.22 4.38
CA LYS A 420 2.80 -34.34 3.60
C LYS A 420 2.84 -33.44 2.37
N ASP A 421 1.77 -32.70 2.12
CA ASP A 421 1.67 -31.78 0.99
C ASP A 421 1.93 -30.36 1.44
N VAL A 422 2.21 -29.47 0.49
CA VAL A 422 2.23 -28.02 0.69
C VAL A 422 1.58 -27.31 -0.49
N ILE A 423 0.72 -26.33 -0.20
CA ILE A 423 0.14 -25.45 -1.21
C ILE A 423 1.07 -24.26 -1.46
N VAL A 424 1.34 -23.95 -2.72
CA VAL A 424 1.89 -22.65 -3.15
C VAL A 424 0.79 -21.90 -3.89
N TYR A 425 0.17 -20.96 -3.21
CA TYR A 425 -0.96 -20.18 -3.73
C TYR A 425 -0.50 -18.87 -4.36
N GLN A 426 -0.96 -18.64 -5.58
CA GLN A 426 -0.89 -17.37 -6.28
C GLN A 426 -2.31 -16.84 -6.47
N ASN A 427 -2.48 -15.52 -6.44
CA ASN A 427 -3.78 -14.88 -6.64
C ASN A 427 -4.41 -15.29 -8.00
N GLU A 428 -5.70 -15.64 -8.02
CA GLU A 428 -6.38 -16.06 -9.26
C GLU A 428 -6.74 -14.92 -10.21
N PHE A 429 -6.77 -13.66 -9.74
CA PHE A 429 -7.34 -12.54 -10.48
C PHE A 429 -6.40 -11.87 -11.48
N ASN A 430 -5.53 -12.63 -12.14
CA ASN A 430 -4.66 -12.10 -13.18
C ASN A 430 -5.46 -11.77 -14.45
N SER A 431 -5.78 -10.50 -14.64
CA SER A 431 -6.55 -10.00 -15.79
C SER A 431 -5.91 -10.35 -17.14
N GLY A 432 -4.58 -10.35 -17.21
CA GLY A 432 -3.82 -10.70 -18.42
C GLY A 432 -4.00 -12.17 -18.82
N LEU A 433 -3.90 -13.09 -17.85
CA LEU A 433 -4.13 -14.53 -18.07
C LEU A 433 -5.59 -14.80 -18.41
N ARG A 434 -6.54 -14.21 -17.67
CA ARG A 434 -7.97 -14.35 -17.98
C ARG A 434 -8.30 -13.86 -19.39
N ALA A 435 -7.74 -12.72 -19.80
CA ALA A 435 -7.90 -12.21 -21.15
C ALA A 435 -7.19 -13.08 -22.21
N ALA A 436 -6.13 -13.79 -21.85
CA ALA A 436 -5.48 -14.75 -22.74
C ALA A 436 -6.36 -15.98 -22.95
N SER A 437 -6.86 -16.59 -21.87
CA SER A 437 -7.78 -17.73 -21.90
C SER A 437 -9.05 -17.43 -22.68
N ASN A 438 -9.72 -16.29 -22.40
CA ASN A 438 -10.96 -15.90 -23.08
C ASN A 438 -10.75 -15.59 -24.58
N ALA A 439 -9.58 -15.08 -24.95
CA ALA A 439 -9.26 -14.85 -26.35
C ALA A 439 -8.96 -16.18 -27.05
N LEU A 440 -8.13 -17.04 -26.45
CA LEU A 440 -7.72 -18.32 -27.02
C LEU A 440 -8.93 -19.23 -27.29
N MET A 441 -9.85 -19.33 -26.32
CA MET A 441 -11.10 -20.09 -26.46
C MET A 441 -11.94 -19.68 -27.67
N ARG A 442 -11.93 -18.39 -28.04
CA ARG A 442 -12.75 -17.87 -29.15
C ARG A 442 -12.11 -18.07 -30.52
N VAL A 443 -10.80 -18.30 -30.57
CA VAL A 443 -10.05 -18.30 -31.84
C VAL A 443 -9.50 -19.65 -32.23
N LEU A 444 -9.33 -20.59 -31.29
CA LEU A 444 -8.98 -21.96 -31.62
C LEU A 444 -10.18 -22.66 -32.25
N GLU A 445 -9.94 -23.40 -33.32
CA GLU A 445 -10.99 -24.22 -33.95
C GLU A 445 -11.23 -25.52 -33.18
N GLU A 446 -10.18 -26.08 -32.57
CA GLU A 446 -10.26 -27.28 -31.75
C GLU A 446 -10.54 -26.94 -30.27
N ASP A 447 -11.48 -27.68 -29.67
CA ASP A 447 -11.73 -27.65 -28.24
C ASP A 447 -10.81 -28.65 -27.52
N PHE A 448 -9.85 -28.14 -26.75
CA PHE A 448 -8.94 -28.97 -25.96
C PHE A 448 -9.52 -29.36 -24.60
N GLY A 449 -10.83 -29.26 -24.41
CA GLY A 449 -11.57 -29.65 -23.21
C GLY A 449 -11.87 -28.45 -22.30
N PHE A 450 -12.35 -27.36 -22.89
CA PHE A 450 -12.79 -26.16 -22.18
C PHE A 450 -13.89 -26.49 -21.16
N GLN A 451 -13.83 -25.81 -20.03
CA GLN A 451 -14.83 -25.88 -18.97
C GLN A 451 -15.07 -24.47 -18.42
N GLU A 452 -16.31 -24.21 -18.00
CA GLU A 452 -16.64 -22.96 -17.34
C GLU A 452 -15.93 -22.83 -15.99
N ARG A 453 -15.54 -21.61 -15.64
CA ARG A 453 -14.84 -21.33 -14.39
C ARG A 453 -15.83 -21.23 -13.25
N ASN A 454 -15.56 -21.94 -12.17
CA ASN A 454 -16.28 -21.78 -10.91
C ASN A 454 -15.74 -20.58 -10.12
N ARG A 455 -16.57 -19.98 -9.26
CA ARG A 455 -16.15 -18.91 -8.34
C ARG A 455 -15.58 -19.51 -7.06
N THR A 456 -14.43 -19.02 -6.62
CA THR A 456 -13.82 -19.45 -5.36
C THR A 456 -14.52 -18.76 -4.19
N LYS A 457 -14.97 -19.52 -3.19
CA LYS A 457 -15.57 -18.97 -1.96
C LYS A 457 -14.50 -18.71 -0.90
N TYR A 458 -13.73 -17.63 -1.04
CA TYR A 458 -12.60 -17.39 -0.13
C TYR A 458 -12.99 -17.11 1.32
N ALA A 459 -14.20 -16.62 1.57
CA ALA A 459 -14.72 -16.45 2.93
C ALA A 459 -14.81 -17.77 3.70
N ASP A 460 -14.97 -18.90 2.99
CA ASP A 460 -15.10 -20.23 3.58
C ASP A 460 -13.74 -20.96 3.68
N ILE A 461 -12.66 -20.35 3.19
CA ILE A 461 -11.32 -20.96 3.16
C ILE A 461 -10.58 -20.67 4.46
N ASP A 462 -10.20 -21.73 5.16
CA ASP A 462 -9.26 -21.70 6.26
C ASP A 462 -7.94 -22.36 5.83
N GLU A 463 -7.02 -21.56 5.32
CA GLU A 463 -5.72 -22.08 4.84
C GLU A 463 -4.82 -22.61 5.95
N ASP A 464 -5.05 -22.24 7.21
CA ASP A 464 -4.18 -22.64 8.32
C ASP A 464 -4.37 -24.13 8.70
N GLN A 465 -5.37 -24.81 8.13
CA GLN A 465 -5.62 -26.26 8.27
C GLN A 465 -4.58 -27.14 7.56
N ILE A 466 -3.84 -26.57 6.62
CA ILE A 466 -2.86 -27.27 5.80
C ILE A 466 -1.57 -26.48 5.70
N ASN A 467 -0.51 -27.12 5.23
CA ASN A 467 0.76 -26.44 4.93
C ASN A 467 0.62 -25.53 3.70
N TYR A 468 0.96 -24.24 3.82
CA TYR A 468 0.86 -23.31 2.69
C TYR A 468 2.00 -22.29 2.60
N ILE A 469 2.18 -21.75 1.39
CA ILE A 469 2.89 -20.52 1.06
C ILE A 469 1.97 -19.70 0.15
N ALA A 470 1.49 -18.56 0.63
CA ALA A 470 0.69 -17.61 -0.13
C ALA A 470 1.56 -16.45 -0.62
N ILE A 471 1.48 -16.14 -1.92
CA ILE A 471 2.19 -15.02 -2.56
C ILE A 471 1.22 -13.85 -2.72
N SER A 472 1.52 -12.71 -2.08
CA SER A 472 0.67 -11.52 -2.16
C SER A 472 1.49 -10.23 -2.11
N GLN A 473 0.96 -9.13 -2.66
CA GLN A 473 1.51 -7.78 -2.47
C GLN A 473 1.00 -7.10 -1.20
N HIS A 474 0.00 -7.70 -0.53
CA HIS A 474 -0.71 -7.08 0.57
C HIS A 474 0.19 -7.18 1.78
N GLN A 475 0.55 -6.04 2.37
CA GLN A 475 1.58 -6.01 3.41
C GLN A 475 1.06 -6.43 4.79
N PHE A 476 -0.26 -6.52 4.96
CA PHE A 476 -0.93 -6.72 6.24
C PHE A 476 -1.95 -7.83 6.18
N MET A 477 -1.58 -9.01 5.65
CA MET A 477 -2.51 -10.12 5.47
C MET A 477 -3.00 -10.77 6.77
N GLY A 478 -2.53 -10.36 7.96
CA GLY A 478 -2.87 -11.06 9.21
C GLY A 478 -2.38 -12.51 9.27
N ARG A 479 -1.41 -12.88 8.42
CA ARG A 479 -0.71 -14.18 8.42
C ARG A 479 0.76 -13.98 8.74
N LYS A 480 1.45 -15.05 9.12
CA LYS A 480 2.88 -15.04 9.36
C LYS A 480 3.63 -14.73 8.06
N LYS A 481 4.19 -13.52 7.97
CA LYS A 481 5.06 -13.12 6.85
C LYS A 481 6.43 -13.78 7.01
N VAL A 482 6.82 -14.59 6.03
CA VAL A 482 8.07 -15.38 6.08
C VAL A 482 9.14 -14.90 5.09
N PHE A 483 8.75 -14.08 4.12
CA PHE A 483 9.66 -13.47 3.16
C PHE A 483 9.08 -12.18 2.61
N LYS A 484 9.93 -11.22 2.26
CA LYS A 484 9.55 -10.00 1.55
C LYS A 484 10.65 -9.62 0.56
N ASP A 485 10.25 -9.33 -0.66
CA ASP A 485 11.12 -8.71 -1.66
C ASP A 485 10.37 -7.64 -2.43
N ASN A 486 10.86 -6.40 -2.33
CA ASN A 486 10.17 -5.20 -2.78
C ASN A 486 8.73 -5.11 -2.23
N ARG A 487 7.73 -5.14 -3.12
CA ARG A 487 6.29 -5.09 -2.78
C ARG A 487 5.67 -6.47 -2.55
N THR A 488 6.34 -7.56 -2.95
CA THR A 488 5.78 -8.91 -2.84
C THR A 488 6.22 -9.56 -1.54
N CYS A 489 5.25 -10.14 -0.82
CA CYS A 489 5.42 -10.88 0.41
C CYS A 489 5.06 -12.36 0.20
N LEU A 490 5.72 -13.23 0.96
CA LEU A 490 5.29 -14.60 1.18
C LEU A 490 4.74 -14.73 2.60
N TYR A 491 3.58 -15.36 2.72
CA TYR A 491 2.94 -15.71 3.98
C TYR A 491 2.85 -17.23 4.10
N SER A 492 3.16 -17.79 5.26
CA SER A 492 3.26 -19.25 5.40
C SER A 492 3.25 -19.71 6.86
N ASN A 493 2.68 -20.90 7.10
CA ASN A 493 2.75 -21.61 8.39
C ASN A 493 3.89 -22.64 8.49
N ILE A 494 4.54 -23.03 7.39
CA ILE A 494 5.56 -24.10 7.37
C ILE A 494 6.99 -23.64 7.58
N SER A 495 7.26 -22.35 7.41
CA SER A 495 8.60 -21.83 7.55
C SER A 495 8.77 -21.15 8.90
N GLU A 496 9.88 -21.41 9.59
CA GLU A 496 10.39 -20.45 10.56
C GLU A 496 10.53 -19.10 9.85
N SER A 497 10.31 -18.00 10.59
CA SER A 497 10.53 -16.67 10.02
C SER A 497 11.93 -16.68 9.42
N GLY A 498 12.02 -16.76 8.09
CA GLY A 498 13.24 -16.35 7.44
C GLY A 498 13.46 -14.98 8.00
N ASP A 499 14.61 -14.77 8.66
CA ASP A 499 15.05 -13.45 9.11
C ASP A 499 14.45 -12.47 8.13
N ASN A 500 13.62 -11.51 8.60
CA ASN A 500 13.15 -10.45 7.72
C ASN A 500 14.43 -9.96 7.06
N VAL A 501 14.72 -10.41 5.83
CA VAL A 501 15.90 -9.99 5.13
C VAL A 501 15.44 -8.68 4.54
N PHE A 502 15.16 -7.70 5.43
CA PHE A 502 15.70 -6.37 5.28
C PHE A 502 17.06 -6.61 4.70
N THR A 503 17.11 -6.40 3.39
CA THR A 503 18.26 -6.63 2.55
C THR A 503 19.47 -6.29 3.39
N LYS A 504 20.34 -7.27 3.66
CA LYS A 504 21.71 -6.93 4.03
C LYS A 504 22.19 -6.16 2.81
N ARG A 505 22.03 -4.84 2.85
CA ARG A 505 22.19 -3.99 1.67
C ARG A 505 23.62 -4.23 1.22
N PHE A 506 23.78 -4.59 -0.05
CA PHE A 506 25.12 -4.76 -0.58
C PHE A 506 25.85 -3.44 -0.37
N LEU A 507 26.93 -3.44 0.40
CA LEU A 507 27.68 -2.24 0.71
C LEU A 507 28.81 -2.11 -0.29
N THR A 508 28.90 -0.96 -0.93
CA THR A 508 30.05 -0.64 -1.77
C THR A 508 31.05 0.09 -0.90
N GLN A 509 32.22 -0.50 -0.67
CA GLN A 509 33.30 0.20 0.04
C GLN A 509 33.71 1.45 -0.74
N LEU A 510 33.79 2.58 -0.02
CA LEU A 510 34.27 3.82 -0.62
C LEU A 510 35.75 3.77 -0.95
N LYS A 511 36.10 4.23 -2.16
CA LYS A 511 37.49 4.36 -2.63
C LYS A 511 38.13 5.71 -2.26
N TYR A 512 37.36 6.59 -1.63
CA TYR A 512 37.77 7.96 -1.30
C TYR A 512 38.45 8.03 0.08
N LYS A 513 39.42 8.93 0.22
CA LYS A 513 40.11 9.17 1.49
C LYS A 513 39.22 9.98 2.42
N ARG A 514 39.17 9.61 3.70
CA ARG A 514 38.53 10.39 4.77
C ARG A 514 39.33 11.67 5.04
N LEU A 515 38.66 12.72 5.50
CA LEU A 515 39.33 13.93 6.01
C LEU A 515 40.33 13.54 7.12
N PRO A 516 41.61 13.94 7.01
CA PRO A 516 42.61 13.64 8.04
C PRO A 516 42.40 14.51 9.28
N ASP A 517 42.84 14.00 10.43
CA ASP A 517 42.89 14.81 11.66
C ASP A 517 43.86 15.99 11.48
N GLY A 518 43.57 17.11 12.14
CA GLY A 518 44.35 18.34 12.03
C GLY A 518 44.24 19.01 10.66
N TYR A 519 43.23 18.70 9.84
CA TYR A 519 43.02 19.37 8.56
C TYR A 519 42.79 20.87 8.74
N GLU A 520 43.63 21.69 8.10
CA GLU A 520 43.51 23.15 8.10
C GLU A 520 42.72 23.63 6.87
N LEU A 521 41.58 24.27 7.11
CA LEU A 521 40.81 24.93 6.04
C LEU A 521 41.53 26.20 5.61
N THR A 522 41.70 26.39 4.30
CA THR A 522 42.31 27.59 3.72
C THR A 522 41.36 28.24 2.72
N GLU A 523 41.61 29.48 2.32
CA GLU A 523 40.79 30.16 1.30
C GLU A 523 40.85 29.45 -0.07
N ASN A 524 41.85 28.60 -0.29
CA ASN A 524 42.01 27.80 -1.51
C ASN A 524 41.32 26.43 -1.43
N SER A 525 40.81 26.05 -0.26
CA SER A 525 40.10 24.78 -0.06
C SER A 525 38.79 24.77 -0.85
N ARG A 526 38.41 23.62 -1.40
CA ARG A 526 37.22 23.47 -2.26
C ARG A 526 36.19 22.55 -1.64
N LEU A 527 34.98 23.06 -1.42
CA LEU A 527 33.82 22.24 -1.10
C LEU A 527 33.23 21.69 -2.40
N MET A 528 33.01 20.38 -2.48
CA MET A 528 32.50 19.72 -3.68
C MET A 528 31.49 18.62 -3.30
N PHE A 529 30.64 18.24 -4.24
CA PHE A 529 29.78 17.07 -4.12
C PHE A 529 29.84 16.22 -5.38
N ILE A 530 29.67 14.91 -5.22
CA ILE A 530 29.51 13.99 -6.36
C ILE A 530 28.31 13.10 -6.12
N ARG A 531 27.73 12.64 -7.21
CA ARG A 531 26.67 11.66 -7.20
C ARG A 531 27.18 10.32 -6.64
N ALA A 532 26.39 9.70 -5.78
CA ALA A 532 26.71 8.40 -5.20
C ALA A 532 25.55 7.42 -5.32
N SER A 533 25.88 6.13 -5.29
CA SER A 533 24.91 5.06 -5.17
C SER A 533 24.42 4.91 -3.73
N MET A 534 23.23 4.33 -3.57
CA MET A 534 22.68 4.05 -2.24
C MET A 534 23.59 3.12 -1.42
N SER A 535 24.26 2.16 -2.06
CA SER A 535 25.18 1.22 -1.40
C SER A 535 26.45 1.88 -0.87
N GLU A 536 26.94 2.93 -1.52
CA GLU A 536 28.06 3.75 -1.05
C GLU A 536 27.67 4.62 0.15
N ILE A 537 26.47 5.19 0.14
CA ILE A 537 25.96 5.96 1.29
C ILE A 537 25.70 5.04 2.49
N ASP A 538 25.10 3.87 2.28
CA ASP A 538 24.84 2.93 3.36
C ASP A 538 26.12 2.37 3.98
N TYR A 539 27.19 2.19 3.19
CA TYR A 539 28.52 1.88 3.72
C TYR A 539 28.96 2.91 4.78
N LEU A 540 28.82 4.20 4.49
CA LEU A 540 29.12 5.25 5.47
C LEU A 540 28.15 5.28 6.65
N ARG A 541 26.85 5.11 6.41
CA ARG A 541 25.82 5.14 7.49
C ARG A 541 26.07 4.07 8.54
N MET A 542 26.63 2.92 8.15
CA MET A 542 26.98 1.86 9.09
C MET A 542 28.09 2.23 10.08
N PHE A 543 28.97 3.18 9.73
CA PHE A 543 30.02 3.66 10.64
C PHE A 543 29.59 4.88 11.44
N TYR A 544 28.83 5.80 10.84
CA TYR A 544 28.65 7.16 11.37
C TYR A 544 27.22 7.49 11.87
N LEU A 545 26.23 6.66 11.58
CA LEU A 545 24.91 6.78 12.19
C LEU A 545 24.76 5.83 13.38
N LYS A 546 23.84 6.17 14.30
CA LYS A 546 23.51 5.28 15.41
C LYS A 546 22.92 3.96 14.86
N LYS A 547 23.31 2.84 15.49
CA LYS A 547 23.01 1.47 15.03
C LYS A 547 21.53 1.09 15.09
N ASP A 548 20.73 1.84 15.82
CA ASP A 548 19.29 1.67 16.04
C ASP A 548 18.43 2.47 15.05
N ILE A 549 19.03 3.24 14.15
CA ILE A 549 18.29 4.02 13.14
C ILE A 549 17.85 3.13 11.99
N ILE A 550 16.53 3.08 11.74
CA ILE A 550 15.98 2.44 10.54
C ILE A 550 16.41 3.24 9.30
N LEU A 551 17.23 2.63 8.45
CA LEU A 551 17.78 3.29 7.28
C LEU A 551 16.73 3.43 6.16
N GLY A 552 16.21 4.64 5.94
CA GLY A 552 15.42 4.96 4.74
C GLY A 552 16.25 4.97 3.45
N SER A 553 15.58 4.98 2.29
CA SER A 553 16.18 5.16 0.95
C SER A 553 15.75 6.48 0.33
N ALA A 554 16.55 7.02 -0.58
CA ALA A 554 16.21 8.20 -1.37
C ALA A 554 16.69 8.02 -2.83
N PRO A 555 15.96 8.59 -3.81
CA PRO A 555 16.34 8.53 -5.21
C PRO A 555 17.62 9.32 -5.50
N PHE A 556 17.93 10.34 -4.69
CA PHE A 556 19.10 11.19 -4.90
C PHE A 556 20.08 11.16 -3.73
N CYS A 557 21.32 10.71 -3.99
CA CYS A 557 22.36 10.45 -3.02
C CYS A 557 23.67 11.12 -3.44
N TYR A 558 24.33 11.80 -2.52
CA TYR A 558 25.56 12.55 -2.78
C TYR A 558 26.59 12.38 -1.68
N LEU A 559 27.85 12.22 -2.08
CA LEU A 559 29.01 12.32 -1.20
C LEU A 559 29.54 13.75 -1.26
N TRP A 560 29.89 14.28 -0.09
CA TRP A 560 30.45 15.61 0.06
C TRP A 560 31.95 15.53 0.34
N PHE A 561 32.69 16.44 -0.27
CA PHE A 561 34.15 16.49 -0.25
C PHE A 561 34.64 17.86 0.17
N LEU A 562 35.72 17.85 0.94
CA LEU A 562 36.58 19.00 1.13
C LEU A 562 37.93 18.68 0.49
N ASP A 563 38.28 19.43 -0.55
CA ASP A 563 39.30 19.09 -1.53
C ASP A 563 39.10 17.66 -2.10
N LYS A 564 40.04 16.76 -1.79
CA LYS A 564 40.02 15.35 -2.21
C LYS A 564 39.47 14.40 -1.15
N TYR A 565 39.02 14.92 -0.01
CA TYR A 565 38.66 14.13 1.16
C TYR A 565 37.15 14.09 1.35
N VAL A 566 36.59 12.89 1.53
CA VAL A 566 35.17 12.74 1.85
C VAL A 566 34.91 13.25 3.27
N ILE A 567 33.91 14.11 3.42
CA ILE A 567 33.51 14.72 4.70
C ILE A 567 32.13 14.27 5.17
N GLY A 568 31.34 13.65 4.30
CA GLY A 568 29.98 13.22 4.64
C GLY A 568 29.14 12.89 3.43
N ALA A 569 27.84 12.79 3.67
CA ALA A 569 26.87 12.50 2.62
C ALA A 569 25.53 13.18 2.90
N CYS A 570 24.77 13.38 1.82
CA CYS A 570 23.36 13.74 1.91
C CYS A 570 22.49 12.90 0.98
N MET A 571 21.22 12.83 1.32
CA MET A 571 20.18 12.12 0.60
C MET A 571 18.95 13.00 0.45
N VAL A 572 18.51 13.18 -0.79
CA VAL A 572 17.40 14.04 -1.18
C VAL A 572 16.31 13.21 -1.86
N ASP A 573 15.07 13.42 -1.45
CA ASP A 573 13.89 12.72 -1.96
C ASP A 573 12.81 13.73 -2.36
N PHE A 574 11.87 13.26 -3.19
CA PHE A 574 10.65 14.00 -3.50
C PHE A 574 9.88 14.26 -2.21
N PHE A 575 9.36 15.48 -2.08
CA PHE A 575 8.44 15.79 -1.01
C PHE A 575 7.10 15.10 -1.30
N LYS A 576 6.79 14.00 -0.57
CA LYS A 576 5.56 13.21 -0.76
C LYS A 576 4.28 13.88 -0.20
N MET A 577 4.43 14.99 0.53
CA MET A 577 3.30 15.71 1.14
C MET A 577 2.88 16.87 0.25
N SER A 578 1.65 16.80 -0.27
CA SER A 578 1.02 17.82 -1.13
C SER A 578 0.77 19.17 -0.43
N SER A 579 1.02 19.28 0.87
CA SER A 579 0.74 20.46 1.70
C SER A 579 1.79 21.57 1.62
N PHE A 580 2.91 21.36 0.92
CA PHE A 580 4.02 22.33 0.88
C PHE A 580 4.31 22.90 -0.51
N GLY A 581 3.62 22.46 -1.57
CA GLY A 581 3.93 22.84 -2.95
C GLY A 581 4.90 21.86 -3.62
N VAL A 582 4.91 21.88 -4.96
CA VAL A 582 5.67 20.95 -5.82
C VAL A 582 7.14 21.35 -6.01
N ASP A 583 7.55 22.47 -5.41
CA ASP A 583 8.83 23.17 -5.52
C ASP A 583 9.77 22.91 -4.34
N ASN A 584 9.56 21.81 -3.60
CA ASN A 584 10.33 21.51 -2.39
C ASN A 584 10.96 20.12 -2.44
N ALA A 585 12.13 20.00 -1.83
CA ALA A 585 12.85 18.74 -1.72
C ALA A 585 13.02 18.31 -0.25
N SER A 586 12.87 17.02 0.02
CA SER A 586 13.07 16.46 1.36
C SER A 586 14.51 16.00 1.53
N LEU A 587 15.23 16.61 2.47
CA LEU A 587 16.54 16.13 2.92
C LEU A 587 16.31 15.00 3.94
N LYS A 588 16.34 13.76 3.43
CA LYS A 588 16.02 12.52 4.16
C LYS A 588 17.12 12.08 5.12
N SER A 589 18.36 12.35 4.75
CA SER A 589 19.53 12.03 5.55
C SER A 589 20.63 12.98 5.20
N ASP A 590 21.34 13.45 6.20
CA ASP A 590 22.56 14.21 6.05
C ASP A 590 23.43 13.94 7.27
N PHE A 591 24.68 13.59 7.05
CA PHE A 591 25.60 13.25 8.12
C PHE A 591 27.03 13.49 7.65
N VAL A 592 27.92 13.66 8.62
CA VAL A 592 29.35 13.81 8.38
C VAL A 592 30.08 12.61 8.94
N ILE A 593 31.27 12.39 8.42
CA ILE A 593 32.22 11.49 9.08
C ILE A 593 32.55 12.04 10.48
N ASP A 594 32.98 11.15 11.36
CA ASP A 594 33.61 11.60 12.60
C ASP A 594 34.95 12.33 12.25
N SER A 595 35.26 13.42 12.93
CA SER A 595 36.40 14.29 12.61
C SER A 595 36.56 15.32 13.73
N ASP A 596 37.81 15.71 13.98
CA ASP A 596 38.15 16.84 14.86
C ASP A 596 37.82 18.21 14.24
N PHE A 597 37.46 18.26 12.94
CA PHE A 597 37.14 19.47 12.22
C PHE A 597 35.90 20.20 12.82
N PRO A 598 36.07 21.41 13.38
CA PRO A 598 34.99 22.14 14.02
C PRO A 598 33.79 22.39 13.10
N LYS A 599 32.59 22.05 13.59
CA LYS A 599 31.31 22.35 12.92
C LYS A 599 31.19 21.78 11.49
N LEU A 600 31.85 20.66 11.19
CA LEU A 600 31.80 20.00 9.87
C LEU A 600 30.37 19.77 9.36
N SER A 601 29.43 19.39 10.24
CA SER A 601 28.02 19.21 9.86
C SER A 601 27.37 20.51 9.37
N LYS A 602 27.78 21.67 9.89
CA LYS A 602 27.26 22.97 9.42
C LYS A 602 27.84 23.34 8.07
N LEU A 603 29.12 23.05 7.83
CA LEU A 603 29.73 23.27 6.52
C LEU A 603 29.04 22.46 5.43
N LEU A 604 28.75 21.18 5.69
CA LEU A 604 27.98 20.33 4.77
C LEU A 604 26.57 20.91 4.52
N LEU A 605 25.87 21.34 5.58
CA LEU A 605 24.55 21.95 5.44
C LEU A 605 24.58 23.27 4.67
N MET A 606 25.64 24.08 4.83
CA MET A 606 25.83 25.29 4.03
C MET A 606 26.03 24.94 2.56
N GLY A 607 26.83 23.91 2.26
CA GLY A 607 27.01 23.39 0.90
C GLY A 607 25.70 22.94 0.25
N ILE A 608 24.81 22.27 0.99
CA ILE A 608 23.46 21.89 0.50
C ILE A 608 22.64 23.11 0.07
N LEU A 609 22.91 24.30 0.63
CA LEU A 609 22.22 25.54 0.30
C LEU A 609 22.96 26.37 -0.75
N SER A 610 23.96 25.80 -1.45
CA SER A 610 24.67 26.48 -2.53
C SER A 610 23.87 26.53 -3.83
N THR A 611 24.23 27.47 -4.71
CA THR A 611 23.63 27.58 -6.05
C THR A 611 23.92 26.36 -6.90
N GLU A 612 25.14 25.81 -6.85
CA GLU A 612 25.55 24.63 -7.62
C GLU A 612 24.77 23.37 -7.20
N PHE A 613 24.51 23.20 -5.89
CA PHE A 613 23.71 22.07 -5.43
C PHE A 613 22.23 22.24 -5.79
N LYS A 614 21.70 23.48 -5.74
CA LYS A 614 20.35 23.77 -6.26
C LYS A 614 20.25 23.41 -7.74
N GLU A 615 21.17 23.85 -8.58
CA GLU A 615 21.16 23.56 -10.02
C GLU A 615 21.19 22.05 -10.31
N GLU A 616 22.05 21.28 -9.63
CA GLU A 616 22.07 19.82 -9.75
C GLU A 616 20.71 19.21 -9.38
N ILE A 617 20.12 19.64 -8.26
CA ILE A 617 18.83 19.13 -7.81
C ILE A 617 17.72 19.54 -8.80
N ASP A 618 17.69 20.77 -9.28
CA ASP A 618 16.69 21.24 -10.26
C ASP A 618 16.71 20.38 -11.54
N ILE A 619 17.92 20.06 -12.04
CA ILE A 619 18.11 19.16 -13.18
C ILE A 619 17.56 17.76 -12.89
N ARG A 620 17.83 17.21 -11.70
CA ARG A 620 17.38 15.86 -11.33
C ARG A 620 15.87 15.77 -11.14
N PHE A 621 15.28 16.78 -10.54
CA PHE A 621 13.84 16.85 -10.31
C PHE A 621 13.06 17.37 -11.53
N LYS A 622 13.76 17.84 -12.56
CA LYS A 622 13.22 18.44 -13.80
C LYS A 622 12.25 19.59 -13.49
N ARG A 623 12.57 20.38 -12.46
CA ARG A 623 11.78 21.52 -11.99
C ARG A 623 12.64 22.38 -11.08
N GLU A 624 12.22 23.62 -10.89
CA GLU A 624 12.83 24.49 -9.90
C GLU A 624 12.45 24.06 -8.47
N ILE A 625 13.47 23.79 -7.66
CA ILE A 625 13.36 23.57 -6.22
C ILE A 625 13.69 24.89 -5.52
N ASN A 626 12.77 25.38 -4.69
CA ASN A 626 12.87 26.64 -3.97
C ASN A 626 13.32 26.44 -2.52
N SER A 627 13.01 25.29 -1.89
CA SER A 627 13.45 25.06 -0.52
C SER A 627 13.67 23.59 -0.15
N PHE A 628 14.57 23.39 0.82
CA PHE A 628 14.83 22.09 1.44
C PHE A 628 14.14 21.98 2.79
N TYR A 629 13.57 20.80 3.05
CA TYR A 629 12.93 20.46 4.31
C TYR A 629 13.54 19.20 4.93
N THR A 630 13.68 19.21 6.25
CA THR A 630 14.13 18.04 7.00
C THR A 630 13.45 17.93 8.36
N SER A 631 13.50 16.74 8.94
CA SER A 631 12.98 16.46 10.27
C SER A 631 14.01 15.81 11.15
N VAL A 632 14.06 16.21 12.41
CA VAL A 632 15.00 15.74 13.42
C VAL A 632 14.21 15.14 14.57
N PHE A 633 14.40 13.86 14.87
CA PHE A 633 13.77 13.22 16.02
C PHE A 633 14.54 13.56 17.30
N THR A 634 13.96 14.42 18.13
CA THR A 634 14.54 14.86 19.40
C THR A 634 13.49 15.56 20.27
N ASP A 635 13.57 15.39 21.59
CA ASP A 635 12.81 16.17 22.57
C ASP A 635 13.47 17.51 22.92
N LYS A 636 14.69 17.76 22.40
CA LYS A 636 15.40 19.01 22.63
C LYS A 636 14.70 20.16 21.90
N PRO A 637 14.76 21.39 22.44
CA PRO A 637 14.07 22.52 21.82
C PRO A 637 14.71 22.95 20.49
N VAL A 638 15.98 22.63 20.23
CA VAL A 638 16.63 22.90 18.94
C VAL A 638 17.66 21.84 18.64
N SER A 639 17.86 21.53 17.37
CA SER A 639 19.01 20.76 16.90
C SER A 639 20.22 21.66 16.70
N MET A 640 21.31 21.38 17.42
CA MET A 640 22.57 22.13 17.33
C MET A 640 23.19 22.10 15.92
N LYS A 641 22.88 21.04 15.16
CA LYS A 641 23.33 20.84 13.79
C LYS A 641 22.68 21.84 12.83
N TYR A 642 21.34 21.93 12.87
CA TYR A 642 20.58 22.77 11.94
C TYR A 642 20.46 24.23 12.39
N ARG A 643 20.55 24.52 13.70
CA ARG A 643 20.38 25.90 14.19
C ARG A 643 21.37 26.86 13.52
N GLY A 644 20.86 27.97 13.02
CA GLY A 644 21.64 29.05 12.39
C GLY A 644 22.07 28.76 10.95
N VAL A 645 21.69 27.61 10.38
CA VAL A 645 21.83 27.32 8.94
C VAL A 645 20.45 27.10 8.32
N PHE A 646 19.61 26.30 8.99
CA PHE A 646 18.20 26.16 8.66
C PHE A 646 17.33 26.88 9.70
N GLU A 647 16.15 27.29 9.25
CA GLU A 647 15.13 27.90 10.09
C GLU A 647 14.26 26.80 10.71
N LEU A 648 14.02 26.90 12.02
CA LEU A 648 13.12 25.98 12.70
C LEU A 648 11.69 26.33 12.25
N TYR A 649 11.11 25.43 11.49
CA TYR A 649 9.80 25.61 10.86
C TYR A 649 8.65 25.17 11.78
N ASP A 650 8.78 24.00 12.41
CA ASP A 650 7.73 23.43 13.27
C ASP A 650 8.32 22.55 14.40
N ARG A 651 7.55 22.39 15.50
CA ARG A 651 7.85 21.59 16.68
C ARG A 651 6.72 20.60 16.94
N GLN A 652 7.04 19.31 16.97
CA GLN A 652 6.14 18.21 17.30
C GLN A 652 6.70 17.40 18.47
N ILE A 653 5.86 16.60 19.12
CA ILE A 653 6.30 15.70 20.21
C ILE A 653 7.38 14.76 19.66
N GLY A 654 8.58 14.81 20.28
CA GLY A 654 9.75 14.02 19.88
C GLY A 654 10.36 14.39 18.53
N LYS A 655 9.99 15.52 17.91
CA LYS A 655 10.41 15.84 16.53
C LYS A 655 10.43 17.35 16.22
N LEU A 656 11.49 17.79 15.53
CA LEU A 656 11.63 19.17 15.02
C LEU A 656 11.63 19.16 13.49
N HIS A 657 11.04 20.18 12.88
CA HIS A 657 11.05 20.38 11.43
C HIS A 657 11.84 21.64 11.07
N TYR A 658 12.70 21.51 10.08
CA TYR A 658 13.57 22.59 9.60
C TYR A 658 13.33 22.85 8.11
N ARG A 659 13.38 24.13 7.72
CA ARG A 659 13.25 24.59 6.33
C ARG A 659 14.35 25.61 6.01
N GLN A 660 14.83 25.62 4.78
CA GLN A 660 15.61 26.75 4.25
C GLN A 660 15.49 26.84 2.73
N GLU A 661 15.55 28.06 2.20
CA GLU A 661 15.61 28.34 0.77
C GLU A 661 16.89 27.75 0.13
N SER A 662 16.73 27.03 -0.97
CA SER A 662 17.85 26.46 -1.72
C SER A 662 18.60 27.53 -2.50
N GLY A 663 19.93 27.44 -2.58
CA GLY A 663 20.75 28.43 -3.27
C GLY A 663 21.00 29.73 -2.47
N LYS A 664 20.39 29.89 -1.29
CA LYS A 664 20.46 31.13 -0.48
C LYS A 664 21.87 31.54 -0.06
N LEU A 665 22.82 30.60 0.01
CA LEU A 665 24.17 30.89 0.52
C LEU A 665 25.19 31.19 -0.59
N GLY A 666 24.76 31.32 -1.84
CA GLY A 666 25.65 31.60 -2.97
C GLY A 666 26.46 30.38 -3.40
N SER A 667 27.61 30.63 -4.00
CA SER A 667 28.49 29.58 -4.52
C SER A 667 29.20 28.79 -3.42
N LEU A 668 29.65 27.57 -3.75
CA LEU A 668 30.45 26.75 -2.84
C LEU A 668 31.76 27.44 -2.43
N GLU A 669 32.35 28.27 -3.30
CA GLU A 669 33.55 29.05 -3.01
C GLU A 669 33.28 30.16 -1.98
N GLU A 670 32.18 30.90 -2.14
CA GLU A 670 31.75 31.92 -1.19
C GLU A 670 31.46 31.30 0.18
N ILE A 671 30.81 30.13 0.21
CA ILE A 671 30.54 29.37 1.43
C ILE A 671 31.83 29.04 2.19
N ILE A 672 32.92 28.63 1.52
CA ILE A 672 34.22 28.38 2.17
C ILE A 672 34.77 29.66 2.79
N LYS A 673 34.79 30.76 2.04
CA LYS A 673 35.30 32.07 2.51
C LYS A 673 34.51 32.58 3.71
N ASP A 674 33.18 32.45 3.66
CA ASP A 674 32.28 32.82 4.75
C ASP A 674 32.48 31.94 5.99
N PHE A 675 32.63 30.63 5.79
CA PHE A 675 32.86 29.70 6.89
C PHE A 675 34.19 29.97 7.60
N LEU A 676 35.25 30.27 6.84
CA LEU A 676 36.55 30.71 7.37
C LEU A 676 36.41 32.01 8.18
N LYS A 677 35.76 33.02 7.61
CA LYS A 677 35.54 34.30 8.28
C LYS A 677 34.79 34.17 9.60
N ARG A 678 33.78 33.30 9.67
CA ARG A 678 32.92 33.12 10.85
C ARG A 678 33.52 32.25 11.95
N ASN A 679 34.44 31.35 11.61
CA ASN A 679 34.92 30.33 12.54
C ASN A 679 36.43 30.34 12.79
N TYR A 680 37.22 31.01 11.95
CA TYR A 680 38.69 30.97 11.99
C TYR A 680 39.37 32.34 11.97
N LYS A 681 38.64 33.46 11.85
CA LYS A 681 39.23 34.79 12.11
C LYS A 681 39.22 35.09 13.61
N LYS A 682 40.43 35.25 14.17
CA LYS A 682 40.69 36.15 15.30
C LYS A 682 40.63 37.59 14.82
#